data_AF-A0A2U4EX97-F1
#
_entry.id   AF-A0A2U4EX97-F1
#
_cell.length_a   1.000
_cell.length_b   1.000
_cell.length_c   1.000
_cell.angle_alpha   90.00
_cell.angle_beta   90.00
_cell.angle_gamma   90.00
#
_symmetry.space_group_name_H-M   'P 1'
#
loop_
_entity.id
_entity.type
_entity.pdbx_description
1 polymer ?
#
loop_
_entity_poly.entity_id
_entity_poly.type
_entity_poly.pdbx_seq_one_letter_code
_entity_poly.pdbx_strand_id
1 'polypeptide(L)'
;MKRSIIATTILLLISISLVALTFGIGERMTIVSYNDNDPNYIFDETEKNHRIDMYNPDSLSLVTSKPIYDYDLSVDLEDIYTEEEISADSDIQYLNQNMLLSDEDLSSEMPNPNVLPAMAFNANNVDKAADKLSASVDMAIQNSRSREAPRVAIDLSKISVFRYEPVVINASVYTEDVVQNISIYVRYKKDKIVRVNGDERYSINVFKVKNAEYKGTYLHPFGGALGEYQAVVLVQTKNGVYGYTKDFTVKGRQSPPAKETKKIATLEYAIDLTTKKIPSVETGEPTTYDAIYDWIRYMKCDMFWAIGGQTTGWTSGITPEEPWARDMIKNIENLASSKAKGNVELGAYVMSYFAAGGGARKGGYDVSIGYNSATQSLVESRHISLDDPKRVQDIIDILKRYDSNPNISYLGLDFIRTGEVDGYEMVDEMVELTGVYVPANWSTMSKAARMRWLAVNRGRKEIGMKWRWFRAHKESLIIKAIKDSGIRKKLWAFTLGWNHGQEHGQDPYMFFDAGIDYDAVMIYEASRPQHVSMLAAWPQYLSGEYNVLVGNMIDNRLQDGSLRPELEYMRRVYESEAKFNRSSRIRGVFFHDISRMLWSKFRGSGNSIREWANINASIVSRIEEKYSENPFNVTVKLDERNRTGVLTIVNRTSKKQNDVTIKTDLAQALSTIVLDTETVDIEAGETVEIGFRYAYGRSRYSSLMSFRVASSSGEENVAVAYTLLNSLRPKPKQEESATLAKGNEDKKEEDEKVKDN
;
A
#
# COMPACT_ATOMS: atom_id res chain seq x y z
N MET A 1 -50.04 -0.23 28.71
CA MET A 1 -49.16 0.74 28.00
C MET A 1 -47.85 1.04 28.73
N LYS A 2 -47.85 1.58 29.96
CA LYS A 2 -46.59 1.94 30.66
C LYS A 2 -45.59 0.78 30.87
N ARG A 3 -46.05 -0.45 31.11
CA ARG A 3 -45.16 -1.63 31.27
C ARG A 3 -44.54 -2.13 29.96
N SER A 4 -45.20 -1.89 28.83
CA SER A 4 -44.67 -2.28 27.51
C SER A 4 -43.57 -1.35 27.05
N ILE A 5 -43.69 -0.05 27.35
CA ILE A 5 -42.68 0.97 27.03
C ILE A 5 -41.40 0.69 27.82
N ILE A 6 -41.51 0.36 29.12
CA ILE A 6 -40.35 0.04 29.96
C ILE A 6 -39.61 -1.21 29.45
N ALA A 7 -40.35 -2.25 29.05
CA ALA A 7 -39.74 -3.46 28.50
C ALA A 7 -39.00 -3.20 27.17
N THR A 8 -39.57 -2.39 26.28
CA THR A 8 -38.92 -2.01 25.02
C THR A 8 -37.69 -1.12 25.25
N THR A 9 -37.73 -0.20 26.21
CA THR A 9 -36.58 0.64 26.56
C THR A 9 -35.44 -0.17 27.18
N ILE A 10 -35.74 -1.16 28.02
CA ILE A 10 -34.72 -2.06 28.59
C ILE A 10 -34.08 -2.93 27.50
N LEU A 11 -34.88 -3.47 26.57
CA LEU A 11 -34.37 -4.23 25.43
C LEU A 11 -33.50 -3.37 24.49
N LEU A 12 -33.86 -2.11 24.28
CA LEU A 12 -33.07 -1.17 23.49
C LEU A 12 -31.73 -0.84 24.17
N LEU A 13 -31.74 -0.63 25.49
CA LEU A 13 -30.53 -0.37 26.27
C LEU A 13 -29.60 -1.58 26.31
N ILE A 14 -30.14 -2.80 26.47
CA ILE A 14 -29.34 -4.04 26.40
C ILE A 14 -28.75 -4.23 25.00
N SER A 15 -29.50 -3.89 23.94
CA SER A 15 -29.01 -3.98 22.56
C SER A 15 -27.91 -2.96 22.28
N ILE A 16 -28.04 -1.72 22.78
CA ILE A 16 -27.01 -0.67 22.68
C ILE A 16 -25.77 -1.05 23.48
N SER A 17 -25.92 -1.62 24.68
CA SER A 17 -24.80 -2.12 25.47
C SER A 17 -24.11 -3.33 24.82
N LEU A 18 -24.85 -4.24 24.18
CA LEU A 18 -24.25 -5.33 23.41
C LEU A 18 -23.50 -4.82 22.18
N VAL A 19 -24.04 -3.83 21.44
CA VAL A 19 -23.34 -3.20 20.32
C VAL A 19 -22.08 -2.46 20.80
N ALA A 20 -22.13 -1.77 21.94
CA ALA A 20 -20.97 -1.12 22.56
C ALA A 20 -19.93 -2.10 23.13
N LEU A 21 -20.33 -3.31 23.52
CA LEU A 21 -19.43 -4.40 23.93
C LEU A 21 -18.83 -5.15 22.74
N THR A 22 -19.53 -5.21 21.60
CA THR A 22 -19.06 -5.88 20.37
C THR A 22 -18.17 -4.96 19.53
N PHE A 23 -18.40 -3.65 19.59
CA PHE A 23 -17.54 -2.61 19.03
C PHE A 23 -16.99 -1.78 20.18
N GLY A 24 -15.81 -2.16 20.69
CA GLY A 24 -15.14 -1.48 21.80
C GLY A 24 -14.88 0.00 21.52
N ILE A 25 -15.85 0.84 21.83
CA ILE A 25 -15.74 2.30 21.86
C ILE A 25 -15.99 2.72 23.31
N GLY A 26 -14.90 2.91 24.04
CA GLY A 26 -14.89 3.48 25.38
C GLY A 26 -13.82 4.56 25.47
N GLU A 27 -14.23 5.79 25.08
CA GLU A 27 -13.77 7.14 25.46
C GLU A 27 -12.26 7.51 25.34
N ARG A 28 -11.87 8.67 24.79
CA ARG A 28 -12.41 10.04 24.99
C ARG A 28 -12.27 10.92 23.74
N MET A 29 -13.36 11.59 23.35
CA MET A 29 -13.29 12.84 22.60
C MET A 29 -12.94 13.99 23.56
N THR A 30 -11.93 14.78 23.22
CA THR A 30 -11.83 16.17 23.68
C THR A 30 -11.89 17.03 22.44
N ILE A 31 -13.00 17.75 22.27
CA ILE A 31 -13.14 18.80 21.26
C ILE A 31 -12.40 20.01 21.84
N VAL A 32 -11.30 20.42 21.22
CA VAL A 32 -10.72 21.75 21.44
C VAL A 32 -11.04 22.59 20.21
N SER A 33 -12.02 23.48 20.38
CA SER A 33 -12.20 24.65 19.54
C SER A 33 -10.99 25.56 19.74
N TYR A 34 -10.29 25.90 18.65
CA TYR A 34 -9.31 26.99 18.68
C TYR A 34 -10.02 28.28 18.25
N ASN A 35 -10.20 29.17 19.21
CA ASN A 35 -10.39 30.59 18.96
C ASN A 35 -9.48 31.35 19.93
N ASP A 36 -8.58 32.14 19.36
CA ASP A 36 -7.81 33.29 19.85
C ASP A 36 -7.23 33.39 21.28
N ASN A 37 -5.93 33.72 21.29
CA ASN A 37 -5.23 34.71 22.12
C ASN A 37 -5.37 34.66 23.66
N ASP A 38 -4.43 33.99 24.34
CA ASP A 38 -3.77 34.54 25.55
C ASP A 38 -2.52 33.72 25.97
N PRO A 39 -1.37 34.31 26.35
CA PRO A 39 -0.18 33.60 26.77
C PRO A 39 -0.04 33.66 28.30
N ASN A 40 -0.57 32.68 29.04
CA ASN A 40 -0.14 32.40 30.42
C ASN A 40 -0.74 31.07 30.90
N TYR A 41 0.08 30.02 31.05
CA TYR A 41 -0.30 28.83 31.80
C TYR A 41 0.65 28.60 32.97
N ILE A 42 0.08 28.74 34.16
CA ILE A 42 0.63 28.30 35.45
C ILE A 42 0.40 26.79 35.56
N PHE A 43 1.45 26.03 35.90
CA PHE A 43 1.36 24.60 36.16
C PHE A 43 0.80 24.34 37.57
N ASP A 44 -0.18 23.44 37.66
CA ASP A 44 -0.69 22.90 38.93
C ASP A 44 0.09 21.64 39.33
N GLU A 45 0.57 21.61 40.57
CA GLU A 45 1.27 20.50 41.22
C GLU A 45 0.26 19.46 41.71
N THR A 46 -0.19 18.55 40.85
CA THR A 46 -0.76 17.27 41.31
C THR A 46 -0.29 16.09 40.47
N GLU A 47 0.14 15.05 41.19
CA GLU A 47 0.72 13.81 40.70
C GLU A 47 -0.11 13.17 39.56
N LYS A 48 0.50 13.08 38.37
CA LYS A 48 0.08 12.13 37.34
C LYS A 48 1.26 11.26 36.96
N ASN A 49 1.25 10.02 37.44
CA ASN A 49 2.08 8.96 36.88
C ASN A 49 1.75 8.84 35.38
N HIS A 50 2.72 9.15 34.51
CA HIS A 50 2.57 8.96 33.07
C HIS A 50 2.58 7.45 32.76
N ARG A 51 1.40 6.91 32.49
CA ARG A 51 1.23 5.58 31.89
C ARG A 51 1.59 5.70 30.41
N ILE A 52 2.81 5.34 30.04
CA ILE A 52 3.14 5.08 28.63
C ILE A 52 2.62 3.67 28.35
N ASP A 53 1.39 3.60 27.85
CA ASP A 53 0.79 2.34 27.46
C ASP A 53 1.17 2.06 26.01
N MET A 54 2.22 1.28 25.79
CA MET A 54 2.69 0.89 24.44
C MET A 54 1.61 0.17 23.61
N TYR A 55 0.49 -0.20 24.23
CA TYR A 55 -0.67 -0.83 23.60
C TYR A 55 -1.73 0.16 23.08
N ASN A 56 -1.52 1.47 23.27
CA ASN A 56 -2.37 2.51 22.67
C ASN A 56 -1.53 3.37 21.68
N PRO A 57 -1.77 3.27 20.36
CA PRO A 57 -1.02 4.03 19.33
C PRO A 57 -1.11 5.56 19.51
N ASP A 58 -2.09 6.06 20.26
CA ASP A 58 -2.26 7.49 20.56
C ASP A 58 -1.32 8.01 21.66
N SER A 59 -0.59 7.12 22.37
CA SER A 59 0.28 7.50 23.49
C SER A 59 1.73 7.85 23.10
N LEU A 60 2.10 7.70 21.83
CA LEU A 60 3.46 7.88 21.30
C LEU A 60 3.72 9.30 20.77
N SER A 61 3.28 10.36 21.46
CA SER A 61 3.58 11.74 21.06
C SER A 61 5.03 12.11 21.42
N LEU A 62 5.97 11.90 20.49
CA LEU A 62 7.30 12.51 20.58
C LEU A 62 7.25 13.93 20.00
N VAL A 63 7.88 14.85 20.74
CA VAL A 63 7.98 16.28 20.46
C VAL A 63 8.49 16.50 19.03
N THR A 64 7.67 17.18 18.23
CA THR A 64 7.95 17.57 16.85
C THR A 64 9.15 18.52 16.79
N SER A 65 10.29 18.06 16.30
CA SER A 65 11.30 18.95 15.72
C SER A 65 10.87 19.31 14.30
N LYS A 66 10.85 20.61 13.98
CA LYS A 66 10.52 21.11 12.64
C LYS A 66 11.33 20.37 11.57
N PRO A 67 10.70 19.98 10.44
CA PRO A 67 11.40 19.35 9.33
C PRO A 67 12.44 20.32 8.76
N ILE A 68 13.66 19.83 8.55
CA ILE A 68 14.71 20.51 7.78
C ILE A 68 14.79 19.78 6.43
N TYR A 69 13.83 19.98 5.53
CA TYR A 69 13.97 19.65 4.11
C TYR A 69 13.01 20.50 3.26
N ASP A 70 13.59 21.34 2.41
CA ASP A 70 12.99 21.85 1.17
C ASP A 70 13.02 20.73 0.12
N TYR A 71 12.08 19.80 0.20
CA TYR A 71 11.68 18.99 -0.95
C TYR A 71 10.22 19.30 -1.23
N ASP A 72 10.01 20.13 -2.24
CA ASP A 72 8.70 20.42 -2.75
C ASP A 72 8.18 19.20 -3.52
N LEU A 73 7.30 18.42 -2.87
CA LEU A 73 6.50 17.36 -3.49
C LEU A 73 5.20 17.91 -4.09
N SER A 74 4.99 19.23 -4.05
CA SER A 74 4.07 19.85 -4.98
C SER A 74 4.78 19.91 -6.33
N VAL A 75 4.43 18.97 -7.21
CA VAL A 75 4.62 19.22 -8.64
C VAL A 75 3.75 20.43 -8.92
N ASP A 76 4.40 21.57 -9.16
CA ASP A 76 3.81 22.85 -9.56
C ASP A 76 2.56 22.62 -10.41
N LEU A 77 1.40 22.92 -9.80
CA LEU A 77 0.08 22.93 -10.45
C LEU A 77 -0.09 24.18 -11.35
N GLU A 78 0.99 24.92 -11.62
CA GLU A 78 0.98 26.24 -12.27
C GLU A 78 1.56 26.28 -13.69
N ASP A 79 1.95 25.15 -14.28
CA ASP A 79 2.44 25.13 -15.67
C ASP A 79 1.29 25.08 -16.69
N ILE A 80 0.86 26.29 -17.08
CA ILE A 80 0.36 26.71 -18.40
C ILE A 80 -0.70 25.79 -19.03
N TYR A 81 -1.96 26.11 -18.73
CA TYR A 81 -3.13 25.62 -19.46
C TYR A 81 -3.17 26.23 -20.87
N THR A 82 -2.83 25.47 -21.90
CA THR A 82 -3.36 25.76 -23.23
C THR A 82 -4.74 25.09 -23.33
N GLU A 83 -5.79 25.92 -23.35
CA GLU A 83 -7.09 25.55 -23.88
C GLU A 83 -6.90 25.29 -25.38
N GLU A 84 -6.57 24.05 -25.76
CA GLU A 84 -6.66 23.62 -27.14
C GLU A 84 -7.95 22.82 -27.34
N GLU A 85 -8.76 23.27 -28.29
CA GLU A 85 -10.01 22.64 -28.70
C GLU A 85 -9.77 21.18 -29.11
N ILE A 86 -10.30 20.27 -28.29
CA ILE A 86 -10.36 18.84 -28.60
C ILE A 86 -11.50 18.66 -29.60
N SER A 87 -11.21 18.67 -30.91
CA SER A 87 -12.25 18.41 -31.92
C SER A 87 -12.53 16.91 -32.02
N ALA A 88 -13.73 16.48 -31.63
CA ALA A 88 -14.33 15.29 -32.22
C ALA A 88 -14.77 15.59 -33.66
N ASP A 89 -14.90 14.55 -34.48
CA ASP A 89 -15.40 14.64 -35.85
C ASP A 89 -16.67 15.49 -35.91
N SER A 90 -16.70 16.52 -36.77
CA SER A 90 -17.70 17.61 -36.77
C SER A 90 -19.15 17.14 -36.98
N ASP A 91 -19.32 15.89 -37.40
CA ASP A 91 -20.59 15.27 -37.76
C ASP A 91 -21.25 14.49 -36.59
N ILE A 92 -20.62 14.44 -35.41
CA ILE A 92 -21.14 13.71 -34.25
C ILE A 92 -21.03 14.59 -33.00
N GLN A 93 -22.17 15.14 -32.56
CA GLN A 93 -22.27 15.72 -31.22
C GLN A 93 -22.38 14.58 -30.19
N TYR A 94 -21.58 14.59 -29.13
CA TYR A 94 -21.75 13.63 -28.03
C TYR A 94 -23.13 13.80 -27.37
N LEU A 95 -23.82 12.71 -27.08
CA LEU A 95 -25.05 12.75 -26.29
C LEU A 95 -24.62 13.05 -24.87
N ASN A 96 -24.80 14.29 -24.45
CA ASN A 96 -24.84 14.60 -23.05
C ASN A 96 -26.08 13.87 -22.48
N GLN A 97 -25.87 12.94 -21.55
CA GLN A 97 -26.97 12.18 -20.91
C GLN A 97 -28.02 13.12 -20.27
N ASN A 98 -27.63 14.37 -20.00
CA ASN A 98 -28.49 15.47 -19.59
C ASN A 98 -29.65 15.75 -20.57
N MET A 99 -29.57 15.32 -21.84
CA MET A 99 -30.66 15.43 -22.81
C MET A 99 -31.84 14.49 -22.54
N LEU A 100 -31.68 13.51 -21.65
CA LEU A 100 -32.78 12.67 -21.14
C LEU A 100 -33.50 13.29 -19.94
N LEU A 101 -33.04 14.45 -19.48
CA LEU A 101 -33.59 15.22 -18.36
C LEU A 101 -34.14 16.56 -18.90
N SER A 102 -35.18 17.10 -18.28
CA SER A 102 -35.74 18.40 -18.68
C SER A 102 -34.88 19.57 -18.16
N ASP A 103 -35.02 20.77 -18.74
CA ASP A 103 -34.29 21.97 -18.29
C ASP A 103 -34.56 22.32 -16.80
N GLU A 104 -35.76 22.01 -16.29
CA GLU A 104 -36.08 22.15 -14.86
C GLU A 104 -35.31 21.13 -13.98
N ASP A 105 -35.00 19.95 -14.51
CA ASP A 105 -34.25 18.89 -13.82
C ASP A 105 -32.75 19.20 -13.72
N LEU A 106 -32.24 20.11 -14.55
CA LEU A 106 -30.83 20.56 -14.57
C LEU A 106 -30.54 21.71 -13.59
N SER A 107 -31.58 22.28 -12.95
CA SER A 107 -31.49 23.50 -12.14
C SER A 107 -31.04 23.32 -10.69
N SER A 108 -30.82 22.08 -10.21
CA SER A 108 -30.21 21.84 -8.90
C SER A 108 -28.68 21.67 -9.05
N GLU A 109 -27.96 22.80 -8.96
CA GLU A 109 -26.50 22.94 -8.79
C GLU A 109 -25.66 21.69 -9.13
N MET A 110 -25.27 21.53 -10.40
CA MET A 110 -24.15 20.68 -10.79
C MET A 110 -23.00 21.53 -11.36
N PRO A 111 -21.73 21.17 -11.08
CA PRO A 111 -20.57 21.85 -11.63
C PRO A 111 -20.46 21.62 -13.14
N ASN A 112 -20.11 22.73 -13.82
CA ASN A 112 -19.72 22.92 -15.23
C ASN A 112 -19.58 21.66 -16.13
N PRO A 113 -20.28 21.58 -17.28
CA PRO A 113 -20.31 20.42 -18.19
C PRO A 113 -18.98 20.04 -18.89
N ASN A 114 -17.87 20.75 -18.64
CA ASN A 114 -16.54 20.38 -19.15
C ASN A 114 -15.71 19.48 -18.20
N VAL A 115 -16.34 18.85 -17.19
CA VAL A 115 -15.63 18.02 -16.20
C VAL A 115 -16.32 16.67 -15.98
N LEU A 116 -15.59 15.59 -16.33
CA LEU A 116 -15.89 14.20 -16.01
C LEU A 116 -15.99 13.94 -14.50
N PRO A 117 -16.57 12.79 -14.12
CA PRO A 117 -15.73 11.85 -13.40
C PRO A 117 -15.85 10.42 -13.91
N ALA A 118 -14.74 9.89 -14.42
CA ALA A 118 -14.30 8.57 -13.97
C ALA A 118 -14.10 8.70 -12.45
N MET A 119 -15.03 8.14 -11.68
CA MET A 119 -14.92 7.79 -10.26
C MET A 119 -16.30 7.29 -9.83
N ALA A 120 -16.36 6.06 -9.32
CA ALA A 120 -17.39 5.69 -8.38
C ALA A 120 -17.22 6.63 -7.17
N PHE A 121 -17.89 7.78 -7.21
CA PHE A 121 -18.27 8.45 -5.99
C PHE A 121 -19.29 7.54 -5.32
N ASN A 122 -18.98 7.12 -4.10
CA ASN A 122 -19.93 6.51 -3.19
C ASN A 122 -21.18 7.40 -3.16
N ALA A 123 -22.20 7.02 -3.95
CA ALA A 123 -23.45 7.76 -4.07
C ALA A 123 -24.30 7.49 -2.82
N ASN A 124 -23.84 8.01 -1.69
CA ASN A 124 -24.66 8.17 -0.49
C ASN A 124 -25.55 9.43 -0.58
N ASN A 125 -25.54 10.14 -1.70
CA ASN A 125 -26.55 11.15 -2.00
C ASN A 125 -27.63 10.49 -2.87
N VAL A 126 -28.84 10.44 -2.32
CA VAL A 126 -30.07 10.05 -3.01
C VAL A 126 -30.37 11.13 -4.06
N ASP A 127 -29.66 11.07 -5.17
CA ASP A 127 -29.77 12.09 -6.21
C ASP A 127 -30.99 11.81 -7.08
N LYS A 128 -32.06 12.59 -6.89
CA LYS A 128 -33.30 12.49 -7.68
C LYS A 128 -33.04 12.56 -9.18
N ALA A 129 -31.97 13.24 -9.61
CA ALA A 129 -31.55 13.29 -11.01
C ALA A 129 -31.04 11.93 -11.50
N ALA A 130 -30.28 11.21 -10.67
CA ALA A 130 -29.77 9.88 -11.03
C ALA A 130 -30.90 8.86 -11.21
N ASP A 131 -31.89 8.87 -10.31
CA ASP A 131 -33.09 8.02 -10.38
C ASP A 131 -33.96 8.34 -11.61
N LYS A 132 -34.16 9.63 -11.90
CA LYS A 132 -34.89 10.08 -13.11
C LYS A 132 -34.17 9.65 -14.39
N LEU A 133 -32.85 9.82 -14.46
CA LEU A 133 -32.07 9.40 -15.61
C LEU A 133 -32.15 7.88 -15.82
N SER A 134 -32.13 7.08 -14.75
CA SER A 134 -32.32 5.62 -14.86
C SER A 134 -33.72 5.24 -15.36
N ALA A 135 -34.76 5.98 -14.94
CA ALA A 135 -36.11 5.79 -15.47
C ALA A 135 -36.21 6.17 -16.96
N SER A 136 -35.59 7.28 -17.39
CA SER A 136 -35.52 7.69 -18.80
C SER A 136 -34.78 6.66 -19.66
N VAL A 137 -33.70 6.07 -19.14
CA VAL A 137 -32.98 4.97 -19.79
C VAL A 137 -33.88 3.76 -19.97
N ASP A 138 -34.56 3.33 -18.91
CA ASP A 138 -35.44 2.17 -18.99
C ASP A 138 -36.61 2.41 -19.96
N MET A 139 -37.09 3.66 -20.08
CA MET A 139 -38.05 4.07 -21.09
C MET A 139 -37.46 4.01 -22.51
N ALA A 140 -36.24 4.49 -22.74
CA ALA A 140 -35.57 4.35 -24.03
C ALA A 140 -35.39 2.88 -24.44
N ILE A 141 -35.10 1.99 -23.48
CA ILE A 141 -35.04 0.53 -23.70
C ILE A 141 -36.42 -0.05 -24.05
N GLN A 142 -37.51 0.53 -23.57
CA GLN A 142 -38.86 0.12 -24.00
C GLN A 142 -39.16 0.64 -25.42
N ASN A 143 -38.76 1.87 -25.74
CA ASN A 143 -38.97 2.50 -27.05
C ASN A 143 -38.32 1.70 -28.19
N SER A 144 -37.20 1.01 -27.94
CA SER A 144 -36.52 0.18 -28.94
C SER A 144 -37.31 -1.04 -29.41
N ARG A 145 -38.46 -1.33 -28.78
CA ARG A 145 -39.41 -2.36 -29.23
C ARG A 145 -40.43 -1.87 -30.25
N SER A 146 -40.46 -0.56 -30.52
CA SER A 146 -41.35 0.03 -31.53
C SER A 146 -40.89 -0.33 -32.95
N ARG A 147 -41.83 -0.29 -33.90
CA ARG A 147 -41.53 -0.59 -35.31
C ARG A 147 -40.62 0.44 -35.98
N GLU A 148 -40.60 1.66 -35.45
CA GLU A 148 -39.82 2.80 -35.94
C GLU A 148 -38.41 2.87 -35.33
N ALA A 149 -38.10 1.96 -34.39
CA ALA A 149 -36.81 1.91 -33.75
C ALA A 149 -35.69 1.44 -34.71
N PRO A 150 -34.49 2.05 -34.65
CA PRO A 150 -33.30 1.53 -35.31
C PRO A 150 -33.05 0.06 -34.96
N ARG A 151 -32.50 -0.75 -35.86
CA ARG A 151 -31.97 -2.07 -35.45
C ARG A 151 -30.54 -1.88 -34.99
N VAL A 152 -30.22 -2.28 -33.77
CA VAL A 152 -28.85 -2.18 -33.23
C VAL A 152 -28.33 -3.56 -32.84
N ALA A 153 -27.17 -3.93 -33.39
CA ALA A 153 -26.41 -5.08 -32.93
C ALA A 153 -25.32 -4.59 -31.95
N ILE A 154 -25.20 -5.25 -30.80
CA ILE A 154 -24.15 -5.00 -29.80
C ILE A 154 -23.28 -6.24 -29.68
N ASP A 155 -22.03 -6.11 -30.08
CA ASP A 155 -21.01 -7.15 -29.97
C ASP A 155 -19.98 -6.74 -28.92
N LEU A 156 -19.84 -7.58 -27.90
CA LEU A 156 -18.84 -7.41 -26.84
C LEU A 156 -17.61 -8.28 -27.15
N SER A 157 -16.40 -7.75 -26.94
CA SER A 157 -15.17 -8.54 -27.10
C SER A 157 -15.16 -9.79 -26.21
N LYS A 158 -15.77 -9.70 -25.02
CA LYS A 158 -15.91 -10.77 -24.03
C LYS A 158 -17.21 -10.57 -23.23
N ILE A 159 -17.85 -11.67 -22.86
CA ILE A 159 -19.05 -11.68 -21.98
C ILE A 159 -18.73 -12.02 -20.52
N SER A 160 -17.49 -12.43 -20.24
CA SER A 160 -16.99 -12.70 -18.89
C SER A 160 -15.53 -12.24 -18.82
N VAL A 161 -15.25 -11.29 -17.95
CA VAL A 161 -13.94 -10.62 -17.86
C VAL A 161 -13.45 -10.53 -16.43
N PHE A 162 -12.13 -10.57 -16.26
CA PHE A 162 -11.48 -10.14 -15.02
C PHE A 162 -11.34 -8.60 -14.98
N ARG A 163 -11.07 -8.03 -13.81
CA ARG A 163 -11.01 -6.56 -13.63
C ARG A 163 -9.94 -5.87 -14.46
N TYR A 164 -8.86 -6.57 -14.81
CA TYR A 164 -7.81 -6.06 -15.70
C TYR A 164 -8.17 -6.19 -17.18
N GLU A 165 -9.26 -6.85 -17.57
CA GLU A 165 -9.56 -7.06 -18.99
C GLU A 165 -10.54 -5.98 -19.50
N PRO A 166 -10.21 -5.26 -20.58
CA PRO A 166 -11.13 -4.28 -21.16
C PRO A 166 -12.28 -4.99 -21.89
N VAL A 167 -13.46 -4.37 -21.87
CA VAL A 167 -14.61 -4.80 -22.69
C VAL A 167 -14.78 -3.81 -23.84
N VAL A 168 -14.46 -4.25 -25.06
CA VAL A 168 -14.71 -3.47 -26.26
C VAL A 168 -16.16 -3.72 -26.68
N ILE A 169 -16.91 -2.64 -26.82
CA ILE A 169 -18.32 -2.61 -27.18
C ILE A 169 -18.41 -2.06 -28.60
N ASN A 170 -18.75 -2.94 -29.56
CA ASN A 170 -19.03 -2.54 -30.93
C ASN A 170 -20.55 -2.49 -31.13
N ALA A 171 -21.05 -1.36 -31.63
CA ALA A 171 -22.45 -1.13 -31.91
C ALA A 171 -22.64 -0.85 -33.40
N SER A 172 -23.46 -1.67 -34.06
CA SER A 172 -23.81 -1.50 -35.48
C SER A 172 -25.27 -1.06 -35.58
N VAL A 173 -25.51 0.14 -36.09
CA VAL A 173 -26.83 0.78 -36.14
C VAL A 173 -27.39 0.73 -37.57
N TYR A 174 -28.52 0.05 -37.76
CA TYR A 174 -29.19 -0.07 -39.06
C TYR A 174 -30.53 0.66 -39.02
N THR A 175 -30.61 1.78 -39.72
CA THR A 175 -31.78 2.66 -39.75
C THR A 175 -31.85 3.42 -41.08
N GLU A 176 -33.08 3.71 -41.52
CA GLU A 176 -33.33 4.63 -42.65
C GLU A 176 -33.35 6.10 -42.19
N ASP A 177 -33.52 6.36 -40.89
CA ASP A 177 -33.43 7.69 -40.30
C ASP A 177 -31.97 8.10 -40.06
N VAL A 178 -31.71 9.40 -40.13
CA VAL A 178 -30.42 9.98 -39.73
C VAL A 178 -30.21 9.79 -38.22
N VAL A 179 -29.11 9.15 -37.85
CA VAL A 179 -28.64 9.08 -36.46
C VAL A 179 -28.14 10.47 -36.09
N GLN A 180 -28.87 11.15 -35.21
CA GLN A 180 -28.48 12.46 -34.70
C GLN A 180 -27.39 12.34 -33.64
N ASN A 181 -27.45 11.27 -32.83
CA ASN A 181 -26.53 11.07 -31.72
C ASN A 181 -26.48 9.60 -31.27
N ILE A 182 -25.35 9.19 -30.67
CA ILE A 182 -25.15 7.90 -30.03
C ILE A 182 -24.39 8.04 -28.72
N SER A 183 -24.77 7.26 -27.70
CA SER A 183 -24.05 7.15 -26.43
C SER A 183 -23.87 5.70 -26.03
N ILE A 184 -22.73 5.37 -25.43
CA ILE A 184 -22.44 4.07 -24.85
C ILE A 184 -22.05 4.29 -23.39
N TYR A 185 -22.63 3.51 -22.50
CA TYR A 185 -22.18 3.43 -21.11
C TYR A 185 -22.39 2.02 -20.57
N VAL A 186 -21.78 1.74 -19.43
CA VAL A 186 -21.97 0.49 -18.68
C VAL A 186 -22.61 0.80 -17.35
N ARG A 187 -23.56 -0.02 -16.91
CA ARG A 187 -24.13 0.05 -15.56
C ARG A 187 -24.02 -1.27 -14.82
N TYR A 188 -23.85 -1.22 -13.51
CA TYR A 188 -23.87 -2.40 -12.65
C TYR A 188 -25.30 -2.92 -12.44
N LYS A 189 -25.54 -4.21 -12.69
CA LYS A 189 -26.86 -4.83 -12.61
C LYS A 189 -27.07 -5.41 -11.20
N LYS A 190 -27.44 -4.56 -10.25
CA LYS A 190 -27.78 -5.00 -8.89
C LYS A 190 -29.12 -5.76 -8.89
N ASP A 191 -29.27 -6.74 -7.99
CA ASP A 191 -30.56 -7.38 -7.73
C ASP A 191 -31.62 -6.30 -7.44
N LYS A 192 -32.73 -6.34 -8.19
CA LYS A 192 -33.81 -5.33 -8.22
C LYS A 192 -34.44 -5.00 -6.86
N ILE A 193 -34.13 -5.76 -5.81
CA ILE A 193 -34.79 -5.70 -4.48
C ILE A 193 -34.11 -4.69 -3.54
N VAL A 194 -32.91 -4.20 -3.84
CA VAL A 194 -32.19 -3.25 -2.96
C VAL A 194 -31.85 -1.97 -3.72
N ARG A 195 -32.86 -1.10 -3.93
CA ARG A 195 -32.66 0.33 -4.22
C ARG A 195 -32.03 1.00 -3.00
N VAL A 196 -30.73 0.84 -2.87
CA VAL A 196 -29.88 1.59 -1.95
C VAL A 196 -28.66 1.96 -2.77
N ASN A 197 -28.52 3.27 -2.96
CA ASN A 197 -27.46 4.00 -3.65
C ASN A 197 -27.55 3.96 -5.19
N GLY A 198 -27.30 5.13 -5.81
CA GLY A 198 -27.61 5.42 -7.22
C GLY A 198 -27.03 4.44 -8.24
N ASP A 199 -27.58 4.48 -9.45
CA ASP A 199 -27.13 3.70 -10.62
C ASP A 199 -25.67 4.04 -10.95
N GLU A 200 -24.72 3.17 -10.57
CA GLU A 200 -23.31 3.31 -10.93
C GLU A 200 -23.16 3.14 -12.44
N ARG A 201 -23.15 4.27 -13.15
CA ARG A 201 -22.97 4.37 -14.59
C ARG A 201 -21.56 4.82 -14.92
N TYR A 202 -20.97 4.14 -15.90
CA TYR A 202 -19.64 4.40 -16.41
C TYR A 202 -19.76 4.86 -17.86
N SER A 203 -19.66 6.18 -18.07
CA SER A 203 -19.68 6.77 -19.42
C SER A 203 -18.45 6.35 -20.21
N ILE A 204 -18.65 6.07 -21.50
CA ILE A 204 -17.60 5.57 -22.39
C ILE A 204 -17.46 6.51 -23.58
N ASN A 205 -16.23 6.84 -23.93
CA ASN A 205 -15.94 7.59 -25.14
C ASN A 205 -16.30 6.74 -26.37
N VAL A 206 -17.12 7.31 -27.25
CA VAL A 206 -17.63 6.62 -28.44
C VAL A 206 -16.95 7.15 -29.68
N PHE A 207 -16.43 6.23 -30.49
CA PHE A 207 -15.75 6.53 -31.75
C PHE A 207 -16.52 5.88 -32.90
N LYS A 208 -16.80 6.65 -33.95
CA LYS A 208 -17.32 6.09 -35.20
C LYS A 208 -16.17 5.45 -35.95
N VAL A 209 -16.29 4.16 -36.25
CA VAL A 209 -15.23 3.39 -36.91
C VAL A 209 -15.39 3.47 -38.42
N LYS A 210 -16.58 3.13 -38.92
CA LYS A 210 -16.95 3.22 -40.34
C LYS A 210 -18.46 3.17 -40.49
N ASN A 211 -19.01 3.90 -41.47
CA ASN A 211 -20.44 3.85 -41.80
C ASN A 211 -21.34 4.02 -40.56
N ALA A 212 -22.01 2.96 -40.12
CA ALA A 212 -22.91 2.94 -38.96
C ALA A 212 -22.37 2.08 -37.80
N GLU A 213 -21.06 1.86 -37.77
CA GLU A 213 -20.34 1.12 -36.72
C GLU A 213 -19.67 2.08 -35.74
N TYR A 214 -19.90 1.84 -34.46
CA TYR A 214 -19.41 2.64 -33.35
C TYR A 214 -18.69 1.74 -32.35
N LYS A 215 -17.62 2.25 -31.75
CA LYS A 215 -16.77 1.54 -30.78
C LYS A 215 -16.65 2.34 -29.50
N GLY A 216 -16.76 1.66 -28.36
CA GLY A 216 -16.37 2.17 -27.05
C GLY A 216 -15.62 1.10 -26.27
N THR A 217 -14.74 1.50 -25.36
CA THR A 217 -14.05 0.57 -24.45
C THR A 217 -14.45 0.85 -23.01
N TYR A 218 -15.00 -0.16 -22.35
CA TYR A 218 -15.20 -0.14 -20.91
C TYR A 218 -13.95 -0.65 -20.19
N LEU A 219 -13.45 0.17 -19.28
CA LEU A 219 -12.39 -0.17 -18.34
C LEU A 219 -13.03 -0.29 -16.96
N HIS A 220 -12.92 -1.46 -16.35
CA HIS A 220 -13.49 -1.66 -15.02
C HIS A 220 -12.77 -0.75 -14.01
N PRO A 221 -13.48 0.09 -13.24
CA PRO A 221 -12.83 1.04 -12.34
C PRO A 221 -12.01 0.33 -11.26
N PHE A 222 -10.97 1.01 -10.77
CA PHE A 222 -10.24 0.56 -9.59
C PHE A 222 -11.20 0.36 -8.41
N GLY A 223 -11.11 -0.79 -7.75
CA GLY A 223 -12.00 -1.14 -6.64
C GLY A 223 -13.46 -1.40 -7.03
N GLY A 224 -13.79 -1.51 -8.32
CA GLY A 224 -15.15 -1.77 -8.78
C GLY A 224 -15.71 -3.12 -8.31
N ALA A 225 -17.05 -3.19 -8.25
CA ALA A 225 -17.76 -4.37 -7.78
C ALA A 225 -17.63 -5.56 -8.76
N LEU A 226 -17.67 -6.78 -8.22
CA LEU A 226 -17.84 -7.98 -9.04
C LEU A 226 -19.33 -8.21 -9.31
N GLY A 227 -19.65 -8.89 -10.41
CA GLY A 227 -21.00 -9.34 -10.73
C GLY A 227 -21.43 -9.01 -12.16
N GLU A 228 -22.74 -8.89 -12.32
CA GLU A 228 -23.38 -8.66 -13.62
C GLU A 228 -23.37 -7.18 -13.98
N TYR A 229 -22.99 -6.88 -15.21
CA TYR A 229 -22.97 -5.55 -15.80
C TYR A 229 -23.75 -5.55 -17.09
N GLN A 230 -24.22 -4.36 -17.48
CA GLN A 230 -24.97 -4.15 -18.70
C GLN A 230 -24.35 -3.02 -19.50
N ALA A 231 -23.88 -3.33 -20.71
CA ALA A 231 -23.58 -2.33 -21.73
C ALA A 231 -24.89 -1.79 -22.29
N VAL A 232 -25.05 -0.47 -22.31
CA VAL A 232 -26.22 0.22 -22.84
C VAL A 232 -25.78 1.14 -23.98
N VAL A 233 -26.44 0.98 -25.13
CA VAL A 233 -26.27 1.85 -26.30
C VAL A 233 -27.56 2.64 -26.50
N LEU A 234 -27.46 3.95 -26.45
CA LEU A 234 -28.55 4.87 -26.74
C LEU A 234 -28.35 5.45 -28.13
N VAL A 235 -29.39 5.38 -28.97
CA VAL A 235 -29.41 5.95 -30.31
C VAL A 235 -30.52 6.99 -30.38
N GLN A 236 -30.18 8.21 -30.77
CA GLN A 236 -31.13 9.28 -31.00
C GLN A 236 -31.35 9.48 -32.49
N THR A 237 -32.62 9.51 -32.88
CA THR A 237 -33.07 9.94 -34.21
C THR A 237 -34.09 11.06 -34.04
N LYS A 238 -34.56 11.63 -35.17
CA LYS A 238 -35.66 12.61 -35.17
C LYS A 238 -36.94 12.08 -34.48
N ASN A 239 -37.11 10.76 -34.42
CA ASN A 239 -38.31 10.09 -33.88
C ASN A 239 -38.20 9.78 -32.38
N GLY A 240 -37.03 10.00 -31.76
CA GLY A 240 -36.83 9.82 -30.33
C GLY A 240 -35.50 9.15 -29.97
N VAL A 241 -35.39 8.76 -28.70
CA VAL A 241 -34.22 8.04 -28.15
C VAL A 241 -34.57 6.59 -27.87
N TYR A 242 -33.73 5.68 -28.36
CA TYR A 242 -33.89 4.24 -28.29
C TYR A 242 -32.70 3.59 -27.58
N GLY A 243 -32.98 2.67 -26.66
CA GLY A 243 -31.96 1.98 -25.85
C GLY A 243 -31.83 0.49 -26.16
N TYR A 244 -30.59 0.02 -26.26
CA TYR A 244 -30.24 -1.38 -26.53
C TYR A 244 -29.24 -1.84 -25.48
N THR A 245 -29.34 -3.10 -25.07
CA THR A 245 -28.52 -3.60 -23.96
C THR A 245 -27.89 -4.94 -24.25
N LYS A 246 -26.68 -5.15 -23.73
CA LYS A 246 -26.01 -6.44 -23.72
C LYS A 246 -25.35 -6.67 -22.36
N ASP A 247 -25.60 -7.82 -21.76
CA ASP A 247 -25.09 -8.16 -20.43
C ASP A 247 -23.72 -8.86 -20.52
N PHE A 248 -22.89 -8.66 -19.51
CA PHE A 248 -21.62 -9.35 -19.29
C PHE A 248 -21.28 -9.42 -17.80
N THR A 249 -20.38 -10.31 -17.41
CA THR A 249 -19.99 -10.50 -16.02
C THR A 249 -18.55 -10.03 -15.78
N VAL A 250 -18.33 -9.23 -14.73
CA VAL A 250 -17.00 -8.99 -14.17
C VAL A 250 -16.78 -9.96 -13.01
N LYS A 251 -15.79 -10.84 -13.16
CA LYS A 251 -15.41 -11.83 -12.15
C LYS A 251 -14.07 -11.47 -11.52
N GLY A 252 -13.86 -11.99 -10.31
CA GLY A 252 -12.58 -11.90 -9.62
C GLY A 252 -12.05 -13.28 -9.28
N ARG A 253 -10.73 -13.40 -9.17
CA ARG A 253 -10.13 -14.63 -8.65
C ARG A 253 -10.07 -14.54 -7.12
N GLN A 254 -10.58 -15.55 -6.46
CA GLN A 254 -10.41 -15.73 -5.01
C GLN A 254 -9.20 -16.64 -4.79
N SER A 255 -8.14 -16.13 -4.16
CA SER A 255 -7.07 -16.99 -3.64
C SER A 255 -7.54 -17.56 -2.30
N PRO A 256 -7.43 -18.87 -2.04
CA PRO A 256 -7.78 -19.43 -0.74
C PRO A 256 -7.08 -18.68 0.39
N PRO A 257 -7.82 -18.18 1.39
CA PRO A 257 -7.23 -17.38 2.45
C PRO A 257 -6.18 -18.19 3.22
N ALA A 258 -5.05 -17.56 3.54
CA ALA A 258 -4.06 -18.18 4.41
C ALA A 258 -4.66 -18.44 5.80
N LYS A 259 -4.51 -19.68 6.26
CA LYS A 259 -4.99 -20.14 7.57
C LYS A 259 -4.21 -19.50 8.72
N GLU A 260 -2.92 -19.33 8.54
CA GLU A 260 -2.00 -18.79 9.55
C GLU A 260 -1.43 -17.46 9.09
N THR A 261 -1.09 -16.61 10.05
CA THR A 261 -0.39 -15.36 9.80
C THR A 261 1.01 -15.63 9.24
N LYS A 262 1.32 -15.10 8.06
CA LYS A 262 2.65 -15.21 7.45
C LYS A 262 3.64 -14.25 8.10
N LYS A 263 4.86 -14.73 8.41
CA LYS A 263 5.87 -14.00 9.17
C LYS A 263 7.18 -14.02 8.39
N ILE A 264 7.40 -12.95 7.62
CA ILE A 264 8.41 -12.94 6.55
C ILE A 264 9.55 -12.00 6.91
N ALA A 265 10.78 -12.42 6.64
CA ALA A 265 11.91 -11.52 6.49
C ALA A 265 12.35 -11.48 5.02
N THR A 266 12.80 -10.33 4.54
CA THR A 266 13.29 -10.19 3.16
C THR A 266 14.80 -9.91 3.09
N LEU A 267 15.43 -10.26 1.97
CA LEU A 267 16.81 -9.91 1.65
C LEU A 267 16.91 -9.34 0.23
N GLU A 268 17.39 -8.11 0.13
CA GLU A 268 17.88 -7.50 -1.12
C GLU A 268 19.40 -7.42 -1.08
N TYR A 269 20.09 -8.35 -1.76
CA TYR A 269 21.55 -8.33 -1.77
C TYR A 269 22.15 -8.86 -3.08
N ALA A 270 22.84 -7.97 -3.79
CA ALA A 270 23.39 -8.22 -5.12
C ALA A 270 24.77 -8.88 -5.14
N ILE A 271 25.45 -8.93 -3.98
CA ILE A 271 26.84 -9.41 -3.85
C ILE A 271 26.81 -10.85 -3.35
N ASP A 272 27.78 -11.67 -3.77
CA ASP A 272 27.98 -13.04 -3.27
C ASP A 272 28.01 -13.08 -1.73
N LEU A 273 26.97 -13.67 -1.14
CA LEU A 273 26.79 -13.79 0.30
C LEU A 273 27.89 -14.63 0.95
N THR A 274 28.51 -15.56 0.24
CA THR A 274 29.57 -16.43 0.81
C THR A 274 30.81 -15.63 1.21
N THR A 275 30.96 -14.41 0.67
CA THR A 275 32.03 -13.48 1.02
C THR A 275 31.76 -12.69 2.31
N LYS A 276 30.52 -12.74 2.83
CA LYS A 276 30.10 -11.97 4.00
C LYS A 276 30.21 -12.79 5.27
N LYS A 277 30.52 -12.08 6.35
CA LYS A 277 30.40 -12.59 7.71
C LYS A 277 29.15 -12.00 8.35
N ILE A 278 28.40 -12.85 9.04
CA ILE A 278 27.18 -12.48 9.76
C ILE A 278 27.44 -12.76 11.23
N PRO A 279 27.15 -11.83 12.16
CA PRO A 279 27.32 -12.12 13.59
C PRO A 279 26.36 -13.24 14.02
N SER A 280 26.84 -14.19 14.79
CA SER A 280 26.01 -15.20 15.45
C SER A 280 24.97 -14.54 16.33
N VAL A 281 23.73 -15.06 16.30
CA VAL A 281 22.67 -14.60 17.21
C VAL A 281 23.09 -14.79 18.66
N GLU A 282 23.75 -15.91 18.98
CA GLU A 282 24.09 -16.27 20.37
C GLU A 282 25.30 -15.49 20.89
N THR A 283 26.41 -15.53 20.17
CA THR A 283 27.70 -15.01 20.64
C THR A 283 28.04 -13.62 20.11
N GLY A 284 27.39 -13.18 19.03
CA GLY A 284 27.76 -11.97 18.29
C GLY A 284 29.01 -12.12 17.42
N GLU A 285 29.72 -13.26 17.50
CA GLU A 285 30.94 -13.50 16.74
C GLU A 285 30.65 -13.67 15.24
N PRO A 286 31.51 -13.16 14.34
CA PRO A 286 31.30 -13.30 12.90
C PRO A 286 31.38 -14.76 12.41
N THR A 287 30.30 -15.26 11.81
CA THR A 287 30.17 -16.62 11.24
C THR A 287 29.96 -16.57 9.72
N THR A 288 29.46 -17.66 9.15
CA THR A 288 29.11 -17.82 7.73
C THR A 288 27.76 -17.19 7.38
N TYR A 289 27.50 -17.06 6.07
CA TYR A 289 26.32 -16.42 5.52
C TYR A 289 24.99 -17.10 5.90
N ASP A 290 25.02 -18.39 6.23
CA ASP A 290 23.85 -19.19 6.55
C ASP A 290 23.32 -18.93 7.96
N ALA A 291 24.08 -18.25 8.82
CA ALA A 291 23.60 -17.72 10.10
C ALA A 291 22.45 -16.70 9.94
N ILE A 292 22.16 -16.25 8.70
CA ILE A 292 20.96 -15.49 8.39
C ILE A 292 19.68 -16.23 8.81
N TYR A 293 19.65 -17.56 8.70
CA TYR A 293 18.51 -18.38 9.12
C TYR A 293 18.29 -18.35 10.63
N ASP A 294 19.35 -18.22 11.41
CA ASP A 294 19.24 -18.06 12.86
C ASP A 294 18.64 -16.70 13.21
N TRP A 295 19.04 -15.64 12.50
CA TRP A 295 18.39 -14.33 12.65
C TRP A 295 16.91 -14.35 12.25
N ILE A 296 16.55 -15.06 11.18
CA ILE A 296 15.15 -15.21 10.75
C ILE A 296 14.31 -15.85 11.86
N ARG A 297 14.80 -16.94 12.48
CA ARG A 297 14.13 -17.57 13.63
C ARG A 297 14.11 -16.67 14.85
N TYR A 298 15.21 -15.97 15.14
CA TYR A 298 15.30 -15.03 16.26
C TYR A 298 14.26 -13.90 16.15
N MET A 299 13.98 -13.47 14.93
CA MET A 299 12.93 -12.50 14.60
C MET A 299 11.51 -13.09 14.60
N LYS A 300 11.36 -14.38 14.93
CA LYS A 300 10.13 -15.18 14.85
C LYS A 300 9.52 -15.27 13.45
N CYS A 301 10.33 -15.09 12.40
CA CYS A 301 9.90 -15.32 11.03
C CYS A 301 10.04 -16.81 10.67
N ASP A 302 9.06 -17.33 9.93
CA ASP A 302 9.06 -18.69 9.39
C ASP A 302 9.29 -18.71 7.87
N MET A 303 9.27 -17.54 7.24
CA MET A 303 9.52 -17.35 5.82
C MET A 303 10.69 -16.41 5.58
N PHE A 304 11.47 -16.74 4.55
CA PHE A 304 12.57 -15.90 4.09
C PHE A 304 12.47 -15.66 2.59
N TRP A 305 12.30 -14.40 2.18
CA TRP A 305 12.20 -14.03 0.78
C TRP A 305 13.45 -13.28 0.33
N ALA A 306 14.21 -13.87 -0.59
CA ALA A 306 15.45 -13.28 -1.08
C ALA A 306 15.37 -12.95 -2.57
N ILE A 307 16.02 -11.85 -2.98
CA ILE A 307 16.10 -11.48 -4.40
C ILE A 307 16.99 -12.49 -5.12
N GLY A 308 16.47 -13.05 -6.21
CA GLY A 308 17.16 -14.02 -7.07
C GLY A 308 17.49 -13.49 -8.45
N GLY A 309 16.74 -12.49 -8.93
CA GLY A 309 16.95 -11.89 -10.25
C GLY A 309 16.91 -10.38 -10.22
N GLN A 310 17.98 -9.74 -10.66
CA GLN A 310 18.02 -8.33 -11.00
C GLN A 310 18.87 -8.12 -12.24
N THR A 311 18.41 -7.26 -13.14
CA THR A 311 19.24 -6.73 -14.23
C THR A 311 19.83 -5.41 -13.77
N THR A 312 21.16 -5.28 -13.75
CA THR A 312 21.81 -4.05 -13.26
C THR A 312 23.08 -3.76 -14.03
N GLY A 313 23.37 -2.49 -14.26
CA GLY A 313 24.62 -2.07 -14.87
C GLY A 313 25.78 -1.93 -13.89
N TRP A 314 25.55 -2.14 -12.58
CA TRP A 314 26.58 -2.03 -11.54
C TRP A 314 27.45 -3.28 -11.42
N THR A 315 27.00 -4.42 -11.94
CA THR A 315 27.77 -5.67 -11.98
C THR A 315 28.28 -5.95 -13.40
N SER A 316 29.40 -6.65 -13.50
CA SER A 316 29.89 -7.19 -14.78
C SER A 316 29.08 -8.42 -15.21
N GLY A 317 29.19 -8.79 -16.49
CA GLY A 317 28.64 -10.04 -17.01
C GLY A 317 27.17 -10.02 -17.44
N ILE A 318 26.47 -8.88 -17.32
CA ILE A 318 25.12 -8.74 -17.90
C ILE A 318 25.24 -8.61 -19.42
N THR A 319 24.59 -9.53 -20.14
CA THR A 319 24.45 -9.51 -21.62
C THR A 319 23.00 -9.78 -22.00
N PRO A 320 22.61 -9.64 -23.28
CA PRO A 320 21.28 -10.03 -23.73
C PRO A 320 20.92 -11.49 -23.45
N GLU A 321 21.89 -12.39 -23.53
CA GLU A 321 21.72 -13.83 -23.28
C GLU A 321 21.77 -14.18 -21.79
N GLU A 322 22.48 -13.38 -20.99
CA GLU A 322 22.58 -13.52 -19.54
C GLU A 322 22.19 -12.21 -18.83
N PRO A 323 20.89 -11.89 -18.77
CA PRO A 323 20.44 -10.57 -18.33
C PRO A 323 20.37 -10.41 -16.80
N TRP A 324 20.75 -11.44 -16.03
CA TRP A 324 20.59 -11.50 -14.59
C TRP A 324 21.95 -11.45 -13.87
N ALA A 325 22.02 -10.72 -12.76
CA ALA A 325 23.20 -10.71 -11.91
C ALA A 325 23.48 -12.11 -11.34
N ARG A 326 24.59 -12.72 -11.78
CA ARG A 326 24.97 -14.11 -11.46
C ARG A 326 25.05 -14.38 -9.95
N ASP A 327 25.55 -13.41 -9.18
CA ASP A 327 25.71 -13.55 -7.72
C ASP A 327 24.37 -13.65 -6.99
N MET A 328 23.30 -13.00 -7.47
CA MET A 328 21.96 -13.15 -6.87
C MET A 328 21.40 -14.55 -7.07
N ILE A 329 21.55 -15.10 -8.27
CA ILE A 329 21.15 -16.48 -8.57
C ILE A 329 21.93 -17.45 -7.67
N LYS A 330 23.26 -17.26 -7.58
CA LYS A 330 24.14 -18.04 -6.71
C LYS A 330 23.71 -17.95 -5.23
N ASN A 331 23.32 -16.76 -4.76
CA ASN A 331 22.84 -16.55 -3.40
C ASN A 331 21.59 -17.39 -3.11
N ILE A 332 20.60 -17.39 -4.00
CA ILE A 332 19.41 -18.23 -3.85
C ILE A 332 19.75 -19.71 -3.82
N GLU A 333 20.65 -20.18 -4.68
CA GLU A 333 21.05 -21.58 -4.71
C GLU A 333 21.79 -22.02 -3.44
N ASN A 334 22.67 -21.16 -2.92
CA ASN A 334 23.34 -21.38 -1.65
C ASN A 334 22.35 -21.42 -0.48
N LEU A 335 21.44 -20.45 -0.41
CA LEU A 335 20.40 -20.39 0.62
C LEU A 335 19.48 -21.61 0.56
N ALA A 336 19.07 -22.04 -0.63
CA ALA A 336 18.22 -23.21 -0.85
C ALA A 336 18.92 -24.52 -0.49
N SER A 337 20.25 -24.60 -0.64
CA SER A 337 21.06 -25.79 -0.35
C SER A 337 21.54 -25.85 1.11
N SER A 338 21.44 -24.75 1.85
CA SER A 338 21.94 -24.69 3.23
C SER A 338 21.12 -25.55 4.19
N LYS A 339 21.80 -26.39 4.97
CA LYS A 339 21.19 -27.18 6.05
C LYS A 339 20.65 -26.29 7.17
N ALA A 340 21.24 -25.09 7.38
CA ALA A 340 20.81 -24.14 8.39
C ALA A 340 19.38 -23.61 8.14
N LYS A 341 18.83 -23.78 6.92
CA LYS A 341 17.44 -23.46 6.58
C LYS A 341 16.43 -24.15 7.50
N GLY A 342 16.64 -25.43 7.81
CA GLY A 342 15.69 -26.21 8.61
C GLY A 342 14.25 -26.08 8.10
N ASN A 343 13.34 -25.67 9.00
CA ASN A 343 11.92 -25.46 8.73
C ASN A 343 11.56 -24.09 8.10
N VAL A 344 12.52 -23.18 7.91
CA VAL A 344 12.25 -21.87 7.30
C VAL A 344 11.89 -22.08 5.81
N GLU A 345 10.76 -21.55 5.38
CA GLU A 345 10.35 -21.59 3.98
C GLU A 345 11.07 -20.50 3.18
N LEU A 346 11.80 -20.88 2.12
CA LEU A 346 12.53 -19.92 1.27
C LEU A 346 11.66 -19.49 0.09
N GLY A 347 11.60 -18.20 -0.20
CA GLY A 347 11.04 -17.63 -1.42
C GLY A 347 12.12 -16.92 -2.23
N ALA A 348 12.01 -16.98 -3.55
CA ALA A 348 12.88 -16.24 -4.47
C ALA A 348 12.05 -15.25 -5.29
N TYR A 349 12.50 -14.01 -5.41
CA TYR A 349 11.81 -13.01 -6.23
C TYR A 349 12.72 -12.30 -7.23
N VAL A 350 12.06 -11.67 -8.20
CA VAL A 350 12.71 -10.97 -9.30
C VAL A 350 12.35 -9.49 -9.23
N MET A 351 13.38 -8.64 -9.27
CA MET A 351 13.22 -7.22 -9.54
C MET A 351 12.95 -7.05 -11.04
N SER A 352 11.69 -6.81 -11.37
CA SER A 352 11.10 -7.18 -12.66
C SER A 352 11.34 -6.13 -13.73
N TYR A 353 11.15 -4.85 -13.49
CA TYR A 353 11.33 -3.82 -14.53
C TYR A 353 12.30 -2.71 -14.13
N PHE A 354 12.73 -2.62 -12.88
CA PHE A 354 13.80 -1.69 -12.48
C PHE A 354 15.19 -2.23 -12.85
N ALA A 355 15.93 -1.47 -13.65
CA ALA A 355 17.24 -1.84 -14.18
C ALA A 355 18.26 -0.68 -14.11
N ALA A 356 18.76 -0.41 -12.91
CA ALA A 356 19.69 0.69 -12.66
C ALA A 356 21.04 0.57 -13.40
N GLY A 357 21.77 1.69 -13.50
CA GLY A 357 23.13 1.73 -14.05
C GLY A 357 23.23 1.44 -15.55
N GLY A 358 22.13 1.58 -16.31
CA GLY A 358 22.06 1.19 -17.72
C GLY A 358 21.86 -0.32 -17.92
N GLY A 359 21.35 -1.02 -16.90
CA GLY A 359 21.12 -2.46 -16.94
C GLY A 359 20.20 -2.89 -18.08
N ALA A 360 19.15 -2.10 -18.38
CA ALA A 360 18.21 -2.39 -19.46
C ALA A 360 18.92 -2.59 -20.82
N ARG A 361 19.77 -1.63 -21.21
CA ARG A 361 20.55 -1.71 -22.46
C ARG A 361 21.52 -2.88 -22.48
N LYS A 362 22.23 -3.14 -21.37
CA LYS A 362 23.17 -4.28 -21.26
C LYS A 362 22.45 -5.63 -21.40
N GLY A 363 21.24 -5.74 -20.86
CA GLY A 363 20.37 -6.91 -20.99
C GLY A 363 19.66 -7.03 -22.33
N GLY A 364 19.92 -6.11 -23.27
CA GLY A 364 19.32 -6.12 -24.61
C GLY A 364 17.81 -5.86 -24.60
N TYR A 365 17.33 -5.04 -23.68
CA TYR A 365 15.92 -4.71 -23.53
C TYR A 365 15.58 -3.32 -24.09
N ASP A 366 14.34 -3.17 -24.51
CA ASP A 366 13.71 -1.88 -24.77
C ASP A 366 13.57 -1.10 -23.46
N VAL A 367 14.05 0.14 -23.47
CA VAL A 367 14.07 1.01 -22.31
C VAL A 367 12.74 1.77 -22.22
N SER A 368 12.20 1.89 -21.00
CA SER A 368 11.03 2.71 -20.78
C SER A 368 11.40 4.20 -20.83
N ILE A 369 10.53 5.01 -21.43
CA ILE A 369 10.74 6.44 -21.67
C ILE A 369 9.99 7.25 -20.62
N GLY A 370 10.74 8.10 -19.91
CA GLY A 370 10.23 9.08 -18.98
C GLY A 370 10.24 10.50 -19.56
N TYR A 371 9.90 11.47 -18.71
CA TYR A 371 9.85 12.88 -19.06
C TYR A 371 10.46 13.74 -17.96
N ASN A 372 11.40 14.59 -18.34
CA ASN A 372 11.97 15.60 -17.45
C ASN A 372 11.22 16.91 -17.69
N SER A 373 10.45 17.37 -16.69
CA SER A 373 9.67 18.61 -16.76
C SER A 373 10.56 19.83 -16.84
N ALA A 374 11.66 19.88 -16.08
CA ALA A 374 12.57 21.03 -16.05
C ALA A 374 13.24 21.29 -17.42
N THR A 375 13.54 20.23 -18.18
CA THR A 375 14.11 20.35 -19.53
C THR A 375 13.10 20.13 -20.65
N GLN A 376 11.83 19.90 -20.29
CA GLN A 376 10.72 19.54 -21.18
C GLN A 376 11.06 18.45 -22.20
N SER A 377 11.90 17.49 -21.82
CA SER A 377 12.47 16.50 -22.73
C SER A 377 12.12 15.08 -22.32
N LEU A 378 12.00 14.22 -23.33
CA LEU A 378 11.90 12.78 -23.12
C LEU A 378 13.27 12.26 -22.73
N VAL A 379 13.30 11.38 -21.73
CA VAL A 379 14.54 10.81 -21.19
C VAL A 379 14.38 9.32 -21.03
N GLU A 380 15.47 8.58 -21.19
CA GLU A 380 15.48 7.17 -20.81
C GLU A 380 15.35 7.05 -19.30
N SER A 381 14.40 6.21 -18.88
CA SER A 381 14.21 5.92 -17.47
C SER A 381 15.19 4.85 -16.98
N ARG A 382 15.11 4.53 -15.70
CA ARG A 382 15.80 3.37 -15.10
C ARG A 382 15.02 2.07 -15.25
N HIS A 383 13.93 2.08 -16.02
CA HIS A 383 13.04 0.94 -16.17
C HIS A 383 13.13 0.34 -17.57
N ILE A 384 12.87 -0.96 -17.65
CA ILE A 384 12.60 -1.69 -18.89
C ILE A 384 11.14 -1.38 -19.30
N SER A 385 10.86 -1.29 -20.60
CA SER A 385 9.50 -1.12 -21.10
C SER A 385 8.61 -2.30 -20.70
N LEU A 386 7.36 -2.06 -20.29
CA LEU A 386 6.39 -3.14 -20.04
C LEU A 386 5.99 -3.87 -21.34
N ASP A 387 6.27 -3.27 -22.50
CA ASP A 387 6.03 -3.85 -23.82
C ASP A 387 7.15 -4.78 -24.30
N ASP A 388 8.28 -4.84 -23.59
CA ASP A 388 9.41 -5.67 -24.00
C ASP A 388 9.07 -7.17 -23.82
N PRO A 389 8.88 -7.95 -24.91
CA PRO A 389 8.47 -9.34 -24.80
C PRO A 389 9.61 -10.25 -24.31
N LYS A 390 10.87 -9.87 -24.59
CA LYS A 390 12.05 -10.61 -24.13
C LYS A 390 12.10 -10.58 -22.61
N ARG A 391 11.78 -9.45 -21.98
CA ARG A 391 11.79 -9.30 -20.54
C ARG A 391 10.78 -10.22 -19.86
N VAL A 392 9.56 -10.29 -20.41
CA VAL A 392 8.53 -11.22 -19.90
C VAL A 392 9.04 -12.65 -19.95
N GLN A 393 9.67 -13.05 -21.07
CA GLN A 393 10.21 -14.39 -21.24
C GLN A 393 11.37 -14.67 -20.26
N ASP A 394 12.30 -13.74 -20.08
CA ASP A 394 13.42 -13.90 -19.15
C ASP A 394 12.95 -14.02 -17.70
N ILE A 395 11.89 -13.28 -17.31
CA ILE A 395 11.26 -13.41 -15.98
C ILE A 395 10.64 -14.80 -15.84
N ILE A 396 9.91 -15.28 -16.86
CA ILE A 396 9.34 -16.63 -16.86
C ILE A 396 10.45 -17.69 -16.69
N ASP A 397 11.55 -17.57 -17.40
CA ASP A 397 12.62 -18.57 -17.40
C ASP A 397 13.35 -18.64 -16.04
N ILE A 398 13.67 -17.50 -15.43
CA ILE A 398 14.27 -17.49 -14.10
C ILE A 398 13.28 -17.98 -13.02
N LEU A 399 12.00 -17.64 -13.12
CA LEU A 399 10.98 -18.14 -12.20
C LEU A 399 10.77 -19.65 -12.36
N LYS A 400 10.81 -20.21 -13.58
CA LYS A 400 10.76 -21.66 -13.82
C LYS A 400 11.95 -22.39 -13.20
N ARG A 401 13.15 -21.81 -13.26
CA ARG A 401 14.32 -22.33 -12.52
C ARG A 401 14.01 -22.47 -11.04
N TYR A 402 13.44 -21.45 -10.41
CA TYR A 402 13.08 -21.49 -9.00
C TYR A 402 11.86 -22.37 -8.70
N ASP A 403 10.87 -22.45 -9.58
CA ASP A 403 9.71 -23.35 -9.47
C ASP A 403 10.16 -24.82 -9.44
N SER A 404 11.20 -25.17 -10.21
CA SER A 404 11.74 -26.54 -10.26
C SER A 404 12.53 -26.96 -9.01
N ASN A 405 13.03 -26.01 -8.20
CA ASN A 405 13.84 -26.33 -7.02
C ASN A 405 12.95 -26.69 -5.82
N PRO A 406 13.01 -27.91 -5.25
CA PRO A 406 12.13 -28.33 -4.17
C PRO A 406 12.38 -27.60 -2.83
N ASN A 407 13.53 -26.94 -2.67
CA ASN A 407 13.87 -26.19 -1.45
C ASN A 407 13.41 -24.73 -1.47
N ILE A 408 12.78 -24.29 -2.57
CA ILE A 408 12.14 -22.98 -2.69
C ILE A 408 10.63 -23.21 -2.61
N SER A 409 9.95 -22.57 -1.66
CA SER A 409 8.51 -22.71 -1.42
C SER A 409 7.67 -21.68 -2.18
N TYR A 410 8.20 -20.48 -2.43
CA TYR A 410 7.46 -19.34 -2.99
C TYR A 410 8.23 -18.64 -4.10
N LEU A 411 7.49 -17.97 -5.00
CA LEU A 411 8.04 -17.12 -6.06
C LEU A 411 7.46 -15.71 -5.99
N GLY A 412 8.25 -14.70 -6.29
CA GLY A 412 7.82 -13.32 -6.11
C GLY A 412 8.23 -12.36 -7.22
N LEU A 413 7.50 -11.24 -7.26
CA LEU A 413 7.72 -10.13 -8.17
C LEU A 413 7.88 -8.85 -7.36
N ASP A 414 9.00 -8.18 -7.53
CA ASP A 414 9.20 -6.81 -7.09
C ASP A 414 9.43 -5.90 -8.30
N PHE A 415 9.17 -4.59 -8.17
CA PHE A 415 9.23 -3.63 -9.27
C PHE A 415 8.61 -4.19 -10.57
N ILE A 416 7.43 -4.81 -10.48
CA ILE A 416 6.66 -5.25 -11.67
C ILE A 416 6.16 -4.07 -12.52
N ARG A 417 6.38 -2.86 -12.00
CA ARG A 417 5.97 -1.56 -12.49
C ARG A 417 7.11 -0.75 -13.10
N THR A 418 6.73 0.30 -13.82
CA THR A 418 7.63 1.41 -14.17
C THR A 418 7.61 2.51 -13.09
N GLY A 419 8.41 3.56 -13.27
CA GLY A 419 8.32 4.76 -12.46
C GLY A 419 7.00 5.51 -12.69
N GLU A 420 6.63 6.38 -11.76
CA GLU A 420 5.38 7.16 -11.86
C GLU A 420 5.33 7.96 -13.18
N VAL A 421 6.47 8.51 -13.58
CA VAL A 421 6.66 9.39 -14.74
C VAL A 421 7.33 8.72 -15.93
N ASP A 422 7.20 7.39 -16.03
CA ASP A 422 7.79 6.55 -17.08
C ASP A 422 6.70 5.78 -17.85
N GLY A 423 7.05 5.20 -19.00
CA GLY A 423 6.18 4.34 -19.80
C GLY A 423 5.60 4.99 -21.06
N TYR A 424 5.99 6.23 -21.39
CA TYR A 424 5.33 7.01 -22.43
C TYR A 424 5.47 6.40 -23.83
N GLU A 425 6.45 5.52 -24.06
CA GLU A 425 6.60 4.73 -25.29
C GLU A 425 5.32 3.96 -25.66
N MET A 426 4.51 3.60 -24.67
CA MET A 426 3.27 2.83 -24.83
C MET A 426 2.05 3.70 -25.18
N VAL A 427 2.22 5.01 -25.41
CA VAL A 427 1.13 5.98 -25.58
C VAL A 427 0.10 5.60 -26.66
N ASP A 428 0.55 4.98 -27.76
CA ASP A 428 -0.36 4.68 -28.87
C ASP A 428 -1.27 3.50 -28.53
N GLU A 429 -0.71 2.47 -27.90
CA GLU A 429 -1.48 1.33 -27.41
C GLU A 429 -2.46 1.79 -26.33
N MET A 430 -2.03 2.68 -25.42
CA MET A 430 -2.93 3.23 -24.41
C MET A 430 -4.09 3.99 -25.04
N VAL A 431 -3.82 4.86 -26.03
CA VAL A 431 -4.88 5.62 -26.71
C VAL A 431 -5.84 4.69 -27.44
N GLU A 432 -5.32 3.71 -28.17
CA GLU A 432 -6.12 2.75 -28.93
C GLU A 432 -7.02 1.89 -28.03
N LEU A 433 -6.48 1.43 -26.89
CA LEU A 433 -7.18 0.57 -25.94
C LEU A 433 -8.22 1.36 -25.14
N THR A 434 -7.81 2.48 -24.55
CA THR A 434 -8.63 3.23 -23.58
C THR A 434 -9.63 4.17 -24.23
N GLY A 435 -9.46 4.48 -25.52
CA GLY A 435 -10.31 5.43 -26.23
C GLY A 435 -10.29 6.81 -25.59
N VAL A 436 -9.15 7.25 -25.06
CA VAL A 436 -9.01 8.61 -24.56
C VAL A 436 -9.06 9.61 -25.73
N TYR A 437 -9.67 10.78 -25.51
CA TYR A 437 -9.65 11.81 -26.55
C TYR A 437 -8.26 12.36 -26.74
N VAL A 438 -7.91 12.58 -28.00
CA VAL A 438 -6.62 13.08 -28.44
C VAL A 438 -6.80 14.34 -29.29
N PRO A 439 -5.77 15.18 -29.42
CA PRO A 439 -5.81 16.35 -30.28
C PRO A 439 -6.19 16.03 -31.73
N ALA A 440 -6.82 16.97 -32.43
CA ALA A 440 -7.27 16.80 -33.82
C ALA A 440 -6.14 16.39 -34.77
N ASN A 441 -4.91 16.85 -34.51
CA ASN A 441 -3.72 16.55 -35.30
C ASN A 441 -3.00 15.24 -34.89
N TRP A 442 -3.55 14.44 -33.97
CA TRP A 442 -2.91 13.23 -33.41
C TRP A 442 -2.31 12.30 -34.46
N SER A 443 -3.05 12.03 -35.55
CA SER A 443 -2.63 11.14 -36.64
C SER A 443 -1.40 11.63 -37.39
N THR A 444 -1.14 12.94 -37.35
CA THR A 444 0.02 13.58 -37.99
C THR A 444 1.18 13.83 -37.01
N MET A 445 0.95 13.64 -35.70
CA MET A 445 1.99 13.82 -34.69
C MET A 445 3.03 12.70 -34.76
N SER A 446 4.31 13.10 -34.64
CA SER A 446 5.39 12.13 -34.44
C SER A 446 5.20 11.35 -33.14
N LYS A 447 5.77 10.15 -33.05
CA LYS A 447 5.73 9.34 -31.82
C LYS A 447 6.23 10.12 -30.60
N ALA A 448 7.34 10.86 -30.74
CA ALA A 448 7.87 11.69 -29.68
C ALA A 448 6.91 12.82 -29.23
N ALA A 449 6.20 13.44 -30.17
CA ALA A 449 5.19 14.44 -29.82
C ALA A 449 4.02 13.81 -29.06
N ARG A 450 3.57 12.61 -29.44
CA ARG A 450 2.52 11.86 -28.73
C ARG A 450 2.94 11.46 -27.32
N MET A 451 4.19 11.02 -27.13
CA MET A 451 4.75 10.73 -25.81
C MET A 451 4.76 11.97 -24.91
N ARG A 452 5.19 13.13 -25.44
CA ARG A 452 5.16 14.41 -24.70
C ARG A 452 3.74 14.85 -24.36
N TRP A 453 2.79 14.65 -25.29
CA TRP A 453 1.38 14.94 -25.03
C TRP A 453 0.89 14.16 -23.81
N LEU A 454 1.15 12.85 -23.74
CA LEU A 454 0.76 12.06 -22.57
C LEU A 454 1.48 12.53 -21.31
N ALA A 455 2.78 12.80 -21.39
CA ALA A 455 3.54 13.28 -20.26
C ALA A 455 2.94 14.57 -19.67
N VAL A 456 2.63 15.57 -20.49
CA VAL A 456 2.04 16.84 -20.03
C VAL A 456 0.60 16.66 -19.55
N ASN A 457 -0.17 15.76 -20.17
CA ASN A 457 -1.61 15.63 -19.90
C ASN A 457 -1.98 14.56 -18.86
N ARG A 458 -1.02 13.76 -18.36
CA ARG A 458 -1.28 12.71 -17.36
C ARG A 458 -1.85 13.24 -16.03
N GLY A 459 -1.66 14.52 -15.73
CA GLY A 459 -2.26 15.18 -14.56
C GLY A 459 -3.76 15.44 -14.72
N ARG A 460 -4.28 15.47 -15.95
CA ARG A 460 -5.71 15.59 -16.20
C ARG A 460 -6.41 14.32 -15.73
N LYS A 461 -7.44 14.47 -14.88
CA LYS A 461 -8.10 13.37 -14.18
C LYS A 461 -8.44 12.17 -15.08
N GLU A 462 -9.07 12.39 -16.23
CA GLU A 462 -9.44 11.31 -17.15
C GLU A 462 -8.23 10.57 -17.73
N ILE A 463 -7.28 11.34 -18.29
CA ILE A 463 -6.10 10.81 -18.98
C ILE A 463 -5.22 10.09 -17.96
N GLY A 464 -4.99 10.70 -16.80
CA GLY A 464 -4.23 10.10 -15.70
C GLY A 464 -4.83 8.80 -15.20
N MET A 465 -6.15 8.72 -15.01
CA MET A 465 -6.81 7.49 -14.58
C MET A 465 -6.71 6.39 -15.64
N LYS A 466 -6.98 6.71 -16.91
CA LYS A 466 -6.84 5.75 -18.02
C LYS A 466 -5.39 5.28 -18.18
N TRP A 467 -4.42 6.18 -17.99
CA TRP A 467 -3.00 5.86 -18.00
C TRP A 467 -2.59 4.90 -16.88
N ARG A 468 -3.00 5.18 -15.64
CA ARG A 468 -2.77 4.31 -14.49
C ARG A 468 -3.43 2.95 -14.67
N TRP A 469 -4.68 2.93 -15.15
CA TRP A 469 -5.40 1.69 -15.45
C TRP A 469 -4.70 0.87 -16.53
N PHE A 470 -4.28 1.52 -17.62
CA PHE A 470 -3.56 0.86 -18.71
C PHE A 470 -2.28 0.19 -18.22
N ARG A 471 -1.48 0.85 -17.38
CA ARG A 471 -0.31 0.22 -16.79
C ARG A 471 -0.67 -0.97 -15.89
N ALA A 472 -1.71 -0.86 -15.06
CA ALA A 472 -2.19 -1.97 -14.22
C ALA A 472 -2.68 -3.16 -15.04
N HIS A 473 -3.32 -2.89 -16.18
CA HIS A 473 -3.66 -3.89 -17.17
C HIS A 473 -2.41 -4.59 -17.72
N LYS A 474 -1.38 -3.85 -18.15
CA LYS A 474 -0.14 -4.43 -18.69
C LYS A 474 0.59 -5.27 -17.65
N GLU A 475 0.74 -4.79 -16.43
CA GLU A 475 1.34 -5.54 -15.30
C GLU A 475 0.56 -6.83 -15.01
N SER A 476 -0.77 -6.77 -15.06
CA SER A 476 -1.63 -7.95 -14.89
C SER A 476 -1.52 -8.95 -16.03
N LEU A 477 -1.34 -8.49 -17.28
CA LEU A 477 -1.06 -9.38 -18.41
C LEU A 477 0.29 -10.09 -18.25
N ILE A 478 1.30 -9.41 -17.70
CA ILE A 478 2.60 -10.01 -17.38
C ILE A 478 2.45 -11.10 -16.31
N ILE A 479 1.73 -10.81 -15.22
CA ILE A 479 1.42 -11.80 -14.16
C ILE A 479 0.69 -13.01 -14.75
N LYS A 480 -0.31 -12.75 -15.61
CA LYS A 480 -1.07 -13.81 -16.28
C LYS A 480 -0.15 -14.66 -17.16
N ALA A 481 0.71 -14.06 -17.96
CA ALA A 481 1.67 -14.78 -18.80
C ALA A 481 2.59 -15.68 -17.95
N ILE A 482 3.07 -15.17 -16.80
CA ILE A 482 3.86 -15.96 -15.85
C ILE A 482 3.07 -17.17 -15.34
N LYS A 483 1.82 -17.00 -14.92
CA LYS A 483 0.99 -18.13 -14.44
C LYS A 483 0.65 -19.11 -15.55
N ASP A 484 0.29 -18.64 -16.74
CA ASP A 484 -0.03 -19.47 -17.90
C ASP A 484 1.20 -20.25 -18.41
N SER A 485 2.42 -19.81 -18.08
CA SER A 485 3.66 -20.52 -18.41
C SER A 485 3.88 -21.83 -17.64
N GLY A 486 3.01 -22.13 -16.67
CA GLY A 486 3.00 -23.38 -15.90
C GLY A 486 3.58 -23.28 -14.49
N ILE A 487 3.85 -22.07 -13.97
CA ILE A 487 4.35 -21.84 -12.61
C ILE A 487 3.35 -22.35 -11.56
N ARG A 488 3.77 -23.33 -10.75
CA ARG A 488 2.88 -24.04 -9.81
C ARG A 488 2.92 -23.49 -8.39
N LYS A 489 4.08 -22.96 -7.96
CA LYS A 489 4.22 -22.38 -6.63
C LYS A 489 3.37 -21.12 -6.48
N LYS A 490 3.12 -20.77 -5.22
CA LYS A 490 2.41 -19.54 -4.88
C LYS A 490 3.25 -18.34 -5.31
N LEU A 491 2.60 -17.40 -5.99
CA LEU A 491 3.22 -16.20 -6.53
C LEU A 491 2.84 -14.99 -5.65
N TRP A 492 3.79 -14.17 -5.22
CA TRP A 492 3.50 -12.89 -4.56
C TRP A 492 3.98 -11.70 -5.39
N ALA A 493 3.42 -10.52 -5.12
CA ALA A 493 3.92 -9.26 -5.68
C ALA A 493 4.06 -8.23 -4.56
N PHE A 494 5.03 -7.32 -4.70
CA PHE A 494 5.12 -6.12 -3.88
C PHE A 494 4.32 -4.97 -4.50
N THR A 495 3.48 -4.35 -3.68
CA THR A 495 2.67 -3.17 -4.06
C THR A 495 3.01 -2.00 -3.16
N LEU A 496 3.13 -0.80 -3.73
CA LEU A 496 3.34 0.41 -2.94
C LEU A 496 2.09 0.75 -2.11
N GLY A 497 2.30 1.17 -0.87
CA GLY A 497 1.23 1.53 0.05
C GLY A 497 0.51 2.83 -0.32
N TRP A 498 1.18 3.77 -0.99
CA TRP A 498 0.56 5.03 -1.38
C TRP A 498 -0.46 4.82 -2.50
N ASN A 499 -1.67 5.37 -2.34
CA ASN A 499 -2.78 5.25 -3.30
C ASN A 499 -2.96 3.83 -3.89
N HIS A 500 -2.75 2.80 -3.07
CA HIS A 500 -2.83 1.38 -3.47
C HIS A 500 -1.90 1.00 -4.63
N GLY A 501 -0.83 1.76 -4.85
CA GLY A 501 0.14 1.61 -5.93
C GLY A 501 -0.34 2.15 -7.29
N GLN A 502 -1.52 2.78 -7.36
CA GLN A 502 -2.11 3.20 -8.64
C GLN A 502 -1.30 4.26 -9.37
N GLU A 503 -0.57 5.16 -8.69
CA GLU A 503 0.28 6.14 -9.40
C GLU A 503 1.42 5.49 -10.19
N HIS A 504 1.76 4.25 -9.85
CA HIS A 504 2.74 3.46 -10.56
C HIS A 504 2.12 2.45 -11.52
N GLY A 505 0.79 2.43 -11.64
CA GLY A 505 0.11 1.44 -12.47
C GLY A 505 -0.06 0.10 -11.79
N GLN A 506 -0.06 0.02 -10.46
CA GLN A 506 -0.38 -1.23 -9.75
C GLN A 506 -1.86 -1.25 -9.36
N ASP A 507 -2.41 -2.45 -9.25
CA ASP A 507 -3.69 -2.66 -8.58
C ASP A 507 -3.76 -4.04 -7.92
N PRO A 508 -3.87 -4.13 -6.57
CA PRO A 508 -4.01 -5.40 -5.86
C PRO A 508 -5.09 -6.30 -6.42
N TYR A 509 -6.24 -5.72 -6.79
CA TYR A 509 -7.39 -6.50 -7.25
C TYR A 509 -7.15 -7.15 -8.61
N MET A 510 -6.63 -6.38 -9.56
CA MET A 510 -6.18 -6.90 -10.85
C MET A 510 -5.04 -7.92 -10.70
N PHE A 511 -4.10 -7.70 -9.78
CA PHE A 511 -3.03 -8.65 -9.48
C PHE A 511 -3.55 -9.99 -8.97
N PHE A 512 -4.49 -9.95 -8.01
CA PHE A 512 -5.17 -11.15 -7.52
C PHE A 512 -5.89 -11.86 -8.65
N ASP A 513 -6.59 -11.15 -9.53
CA ASP A 513 -7.29 -11.74 -10.67
C ASP A 513 -6.34 -12.37 -11.69
N ALA A 514 -5.17 -11.76 -11.89
CA ALA A 514 -4.19 -12.19 -12.87
C ALA A 514 -3.39 -13.42 -12.43
N GLY A 515 -3.11 -13.56 -11.13
CA GLY A 515 -2.19 -14.62 -10.73
C GLY A 515 -1.63 -14.59 -9.33
N ILE A 516 -1.63 -13.42 -8.67
CA ILE A 516 -0.97 -13.21 -7.38
C ILE A 516 -1.73 -13.85 -6.22
N ASP A 517 -1.06 -14.71 -5.47
CA ASP A 517 -1.58 -15.40 -4.28
C ASP A 517 -1.41 -14.59 -3.00
N TYR A 518 -0.40 -13.71 -2.93
CA TYR A 518 -0.20 -12.76 -1.83
C TYR A 518 0.22 -11.39 -2.35
N ASP A 519 -0.43 -10.34 -1.87
CA ASP A 519 -0.05 -8.96 -2.15
C ASP A 519 0.70 -8.39 -0.93
N ALA A 520 1.96 -8.02 -1.11
CA ALA A 520 2.85 -7.53 -0.07
C ALA A 520 2.96 -6.01 -0.12
N VAL A 521 2.15 -5.33 0.68
CA VAL A 521 2.03 -3.88 0.68
C VAL A 521 3.16 -3.24 1.47
N MET A 522 3.92 -2.38 0.80
CA MET A 522 5.04 -1.63 1.36
C MET A 522 4.55 -0.32 2.00
N ILE A 523 4.74 -0.18 3.32
CA ILE A 523 4.28 0.99 4.10
C ILE A 523 5.41 1.98 4.48
N TYR A 524 6.56 1.84 3.81
CA TYR A 524 7.73 2.73 3.89
C TYR A 524 7.75 3.73 2.73
N GLU A 525 8.75 4.61 2.70
CA GLU A 525 8.84 5.72 1.73
C GLU A 525 7.68 6.72 1.85
N ALA A 526 7.17 6.86 3.08
CA ALA A 526 6.07 7.74 3.41
C ALA A 526 6.43 8.59 4.62
N SER A 527 6.13 9.88 4.53
CA SER A 527 6.02 10.76 5.69
C SER A 527 4.89 10.31 6.61
N ARG A 528 4.86 10.80 7.85
CA ARG A 528 3.75 10.48 8.76
C ARG A 528 2.36 10.85 8.20
N PRO A 529 2.11 12.05 7.63
CA PRO A 529 0.83 12.36 7.03
C PRO A 529 0.43 11.40 5.90
N GLN A 530 1.39 11.00 5.07
CA GLN A 530 1.13 10.02 4.00
C GLN A 530 0.73 8.66 4.59
N HIS A 531 1.44 8.16 5.60
CA HIS A 531 1.06 6.90 6.25
C HIS A 531 -0.34 6.96 6.89
N VAL A 532 -0.70 8.07 7.55
CA VAL A 532 -2.06 8.26 8.09
C VAL A 532 -3.12 8.25 6.99
N SER A 533 -2.85 8.90 5.86
CA SER A 533 -3.75 8.87 4.70
C SER A 533 -3.90 7.46 4.11
N MET A 534 -2.84 6.63 4.12
CA MET A 534 -2.95 5.22 3.75
C MET A 534 -3.93 4.47 4.67
N LEU A 535 -3.87 4.70 5.99
CA LEU A 535 -4.77 4.05 6.95
C LEU A 535 -6.25 4.40 6.72
N ALA A 536 -6.54 5.55 6.10
CA ALA A 536 -7.90 5.92 5.71
C ALA A 536 -8.30 5.33 4.34
N ALA A 537 -7.37 5.29 3.39
CA ALA A 537 -7.65 4.89 2.00
C ALA A 537 -7.75 3.37 1.80
N TRP A 538 -6.87 2.58 2.40
CA TRP A 538 -6.83 1.11 2.27
C TRP A 538 -8.14 0.39 2.65
N PRO A 539 -8.77 0.63 3.82
CA PRO A 539 -10.02 -0.03 4.16
C PRO A 539 -11.20 0.37 3.26
N GLN A 540 -11.15 1.53 2.61
CA GLN A 540 -12.20 1.93 1.66
C GLN A 540 -12.05 1.20 0.32
N TYR A 541 -10.80 0.91 -0.07
CA TYR A 541 -10.47 0.25 -1.32
C TYR A 541 -10.58 -1.27 -1.24
N LEU A 542 -9.93 -1.88 -0.24
CA LEU A 542 -9.79 -3.32 -0.13
C LEU A 542 -10.77 -3.88 0.90
N SER A 543 -11.68 -4.71 0.38
CA SER A 543 -12.63 -5.51 1.15
C SER A 543 -12.63 -6.96 0.62
N GLY A 544 -12.83 -7.91 1.51
CA GLY A 544 -12.91 -9.35 1.22
C GLY A 544 -11.73 -10.15 1.78
N GLU A 545 -11.77 -11.46 1.59
CA GLU A 545 -10.75 -12.40 2.07
C GLU A 545 -9.56 -12.52 1.12
N TYR A 546 -8.85 -11.40 0.93
CA TYR A 546 -7.62 -11.37 0.13
C TYR A 546 -6.39 -11.60 1.01
N ASN A 547 -5.38 -12.25 0.43
CA ASN A 547 -4.11 -12.58 1.09
C ASN A 547 -3.16 -11.38 1.08
N VAL A 548 -3.54 -10.31 1.77
CA VAL A 548 -2.74 -9.09 1.87
C VAL A 548 -1.81 -9.16 3.08
N LEU A 549 -0.58 -8.74 2.86
CA LEU A 549 0.49 -8.63 3.84
C LEU A 549 0.90 -7.16 3.94
N VAL A 550 1.30 -6.70 5.12
CA VAL A 550 1.85 -5.35 5.30
C VAL A 550 3.27 -5.43 5.79
N GLY A 551 4.16 -4.56 5.30
CA GLY A 551 5.54 -4.61 5.73
C GLY A 551 6.28 -3.31 5.57
N ASN A 552 7.22 -3.12 6.48
CA ASN A 552 7.96 -1.89 6.64
C ASN A 552 9.46 -2.14 6.43
N MET A 553 10.23 -1.07 6.20
CA MET A 553 11.66 -1.14 5.88
C MET A 553 12.56 -0.61 6.99
N ILE A 554 13.68 -1.28 7.29
CA ILE A 554 14.79 -0.76 8.10
C ILE A 554 15.58 0.25 7.28
N ASP A 555 15.07 1.47 7.27
CA ASP A 555 15.82 2.61 6.76
C ASP A 555 15.30 3.87 7.43
N ASN A 556 16.12 4.51 8.26
CA ASN A 556 15.71 5.71 8.97
C ASN A 556 15.26 6.82 8.01
N ARG A 557 15.88 6.93 6.83
CA ARG A 557 15.54 7.98 5.86
C ARG A 557 14.16 7.73 5.25
N LEU A 558 13.85 6.47 4.95
CA LEU A 558 12.57 6.09 4.36
C LEU A 558 11.44 6.00 5.38
N GLN A 559 11.77 6.16 6.67
CA GLN A 559 10.85 6.29 7.79
C GLN A 559 10.79 7.73 8.34
N ASP A 560 10.85 8.72 7.46
CA ASP A 560 10.67 10.14 7.82
C ASP A 560 11.76 10.70 8.76
N GLY A 561 12.95 10.07 8.79
CA GLY A 561 14.09 10.54 9.58
C GLY A 561 13.86 10.53 11.10
N SER A 562 12.99 9.64 11.60
CA SER A 562 12.67 9.53 13.02
C SER A 562 13.92 9.43 13.91
N LEU A 563 13.88 10.07 15.08
CA LEU A 563 14.92 9.88 16.10
C LEU A 563 14.99 8.43 16.59
N ARG A 564 13.87 7.69 16.47
CA ARG A 564 13.69 6.30 16.91
C ARG A 564 13.02 5.49 15.79
N PRO A 565 13.75 5.18 14.71
CA PRO A 565 13.17 4.54 13.53
C PRO A 565 12.60 3.14 13.82
N GLU A 566 13.11 2.42 14.80
CA GLU A 566 12.60 1.10 15.20
C GLU A 566 11.22 1.18 15.87
N LEU A 567 10.94 2.29 16.59
CA LEU A 567 9.62 2.54 17.18
C LEU A 567 8.62 2.98 16.13
N GLU A 568 9.05 3.86 15.22
CA GLU A 568 8.24 4.26 14.08
C GLU A 568 7.90 3.05 13.21
N TYR A 569 8.87 2.15 13.03
CA TYR A 569 8.69 0.90 12.32
C TYR A 569 7.55 0.07 12.93
N MET A 570 7.66 -0.21 14.24
CA MET A 570 6.71 -0.99 15.01
C MET A 570 5.30 -0.40 14.94
N ARG A 571 5.19 0.92 15.14
CA ARG A 571 3.93 1.64 15.11
C ARG A 571 3.23 1.53 13.75
N ARG A 572 3.96 1.80 12.66
CA ARG A 572 3.40 1.72 11.30
C ARG A 572 2.86 0.34 11.00
N VAL A 573 3.61 -0.71 11.37
CA VAL A 573 3.15 -2.09 11.15
C VAL A 573 1.88 -2.39 11.94
N TYR A 574 1.81 -2.01 13.23
CA TYR A 574 0.60 -2.22 14.03
C TYR A 574 -0.63 -1.47 13.52
N GLU A 575 -0.47 -0.20 13.18
CA GLU A 575 -1.58 0.60 12.66
C GLU A 575 -2.07 0.03 11.32
N SER A 576 -1.15 -0.32 10.41
CA SER A 576 -1.48 -0.90 9.11
C SER A 576 -2.11 -2.28 9.23
N GLU A 577 -1.57 -3.15 10.08
CA GLU A 577 -2.12 -4.49 10.35
C GLU A 577 -3.57 -4.40 10.87
N ALA A 578 -3.87 -3.39 11.70
CA ALA A 578 -5.20 -3.20 12.26
C ALA A 578 -6.22 -2.59 11.29
N LYS A 579 -5.78 -1.78 10.31
CA LYS A 579 -6.68 -0.92 9.52
C LYS A 579 -6.71 -1.18 8.02
N PHE A 580 -5.72 -1.86 7.43
CA PHE A 580 -5.59 -1.91 5.96
C PHE A 580 -6.68 -2.74 5.25
N ASN A 581 -7.36 -3.66 5.92
CA ASN A 581 -8.47 -4.40 5.33
C ASN A 581 -9.73 -4.24 6.17
N ARG A 582 -10.81 -3.77 5.53
CA ARG A 582 -12.06 -3.42 6.21
C ARG A 582 -12.84 -4.62 6.74
N SER A 583 -12.82 -5.73 6.01
CA SER A 583 -13.73 -6.84 6.25
C SER A 583 -13.04 -8.17 6.47
N SER A 584 -11.72 -8.22 6.44
CA SER A 584 -10.95 -9.39 6.87
C SER A 584 -9.63 -8.99 7.51
N ARG A 585 -9.01 -9.93 8.23
CA ARG A 585 -7.68 -9.71 8.81
C ARG A 585 -6.61 -9.65 7.72
N ILE A 586 -5.55 -8.88 8.00
CA ILE A 586 -4.29 -8.99 7.28
C ILE A 586 -3.71 -10.40 7.50
N ARG A 587 -3.17 -11.01 6.44
CA ARG A 587 -2.74 -12.42 6.42
C ARG A 587 -1.26 -12.61 6.74
N GLY A 588 -0.55 -11.54 7.03
CA GLY A 588 0.83 -11.59 7.49
C GLY A 588 1.54 -10.26 7.46
N VAL A 589 2.77 -10.28 7.96
CA VAL A 589 3.66 -9.13 7.98
C VAL A 589 5.02 -9.50 7.41
N PHE A 590 5.71 -8.51 6.85
CA PHE A 590 7.08 -8.70 6.40
C PHE A 590 8.04 -7.62 6.90
N PHE A 591 9.24 -8.08 7.22
CA PHE A 591 10.37 -7.31 7.66
C PHE A 591 11.31 -7.07 6.50
N HIS A 592 11.34 -5.82 6.02
CA HIS A 592 12.20 -5.40 4.93
C HIS A 592 13.35 -4.53 5.47
N ASP A 593 14.59 -4.59 5.01
CA ASP A 593 15.25 -5.80 4.55
C ASP A 593 16.35 -6.17 5.58
N ILE A 594 16.69 -7.46 5.66
CA ILE A 594 17.68 -7.97 6.61
C ILE A 594 19.11 -7.51 6.27
N SER A 595 19.40 -7.15 5.02
CA SER A 595 20.70 -6.62 4.63
C SER A 595 20.96 -5.26 5.29
N ARG A 596 19.92 -4.43 5.41
CA ARG A 596 19.96 -3.14 6.08
C ARG A 596 20.17 -3.29 7.57
N MET A 597 19.50 -4.29 8.17
CA MET A 597 19.74 -4.67 9.56
C MET A 597 21.21 -5.01 9.79
N LEU A 598 21.78 -5.88 8.96
CA LEU A 598 23.10 -6.46 9.19
C LEU A 598 24.24 -5.52 8.83
N TRP A 599 24.14 -4.78 7.72
CA TRP A 599 25.29 -4.12 7.10
C TRP A 599 25.11 -2.65 6.78
N SER A 600 23.91 -2.07 6.91
CA SER A 600 23.68 -0.70 6.49
C SER A 600 23.91 0.32 7.61
N LYS A 601 24.46 1.48 7.23
CA LYS A 601 24.50 2.68 8.06
C LYS A 601 23.15 3.37 8.22
N PHE A 602 22.16 3.02 7.40
CA PHE A 602 20.82 3.63 7.42
C PHE A 602 19.89 3.04 8.48
N ARG A 603 20.36 2.04 9.24
CA ARG A 603 19.64 1.43 10.38
C ARG A 603 19.29 2.41 11.51
N GLY A 604 19.87 3.61 11.51
CA GLY A 604 19.72 4.62 12.55
C GLY A 604 20.89 4.61 13.54
N SER A 605 21.34 5.79 13.94
CA SER A 605 22.45 5.96 14.89
C SER A 605 22.04 5.45 16.27
N GLY A 606 22.80 4.50 16.83
CA GLY A 606 22.56 3.94 18.16
C GLY A 606 21.76 2.63 18.18
N ASN A 607 21.16 2.23 17.05
CA ASN A 607 20.42 0.96 16.97
C ASN A 607 21.32 -0.21 16.58
N SER A 608 21.26 -1.28 17.37
CA SER A 608 21.93 -2.56 17.15
C SER A 608 21.10 -3.52 16.29
N ILE A 609 21.74 -4.57 15.79
CA ILE A 609 21.07 -5.66 15.04
C ILE A 609 20.00 -6.33 15.92
N ARG A 610 20.33 -6.59 17.19
CA ARG A 610 19.43 -7.23 18.16
C ARG A 610 18.20 -6.38 18.47
N GLU A 611 18.31 -5.05 18.55
CA GLU A 611 17.15 -4.19 18.79
C GLU A 611 16.11 -4.27 17.68
N TRP A 612 16.54 -4.18 16.42
CA TRP A 612 15.65 -4.36 15.28
C TRP A 612 15.03 -5.76 15.24
N ALA A 613 15.83 -6.79 15.52
CA ALA A 613 15.35 -8.16 15.51
C ALA A 613 14.33 -8.43 16.64
N ASN A 614 14.55 -7.88 17.83
CA ASN A 614 13.61 -7.97 18.96
C ASN A 614 12.32 -7.17 18.69
N ILE A 615 12.42 -6.01 18.03
CA ILE A 615 11.24 -5.26 17.61
C ILE A 615 10.39 -6.07 16.65
N ASN A 616 11.00 -6.70 15.64
CA ASN A 616 10.25 -7.57 14.75
C ASN A 616 9.64 -8.78 15.47
N ALA A 617 10.42 -9.46 16.32
CA ALA A 617 9.93 -10.60 17.10
C ALA A 617 8.73 -10.21 17.98
N SER A 618 8.73 -9.01 18.55
CA SER A 618 7.61 -8.51 19.35
C SER A 618 6.40 -8.14 18.51
N ILE A 619 6.59 -7.59 17.31
CA ILE A 619 5.50 -7.36 16.35
C ILE A 619 4.83 -8.69 16.00
N VAL A 620 5.61 -9.69 15.64
CA VAL A 620 5.11 -11.03 15.32
C VAL A 620 4.37 -11.62 16.51
N SER A 621 4.96 -11.60 17.71
CA SER A 621 4.34 -12.14 18.93
C SER A 621 2.98 -11.48 19.21
N ARG A 622 2.90 -10.15 19.06
CA ARG A 622 1.68 -9.38 19.28
C ARG A 622 0.57 -9.77 18.29
N ILE A 623 0.94 -10.01 17.04
CA ILE A 623 -0.01 -10.43 16.01
C ILE A 623 -0.48 -11.87 16.27
N GLU A 624 0.44 -12.77 16.64
CA GLU A 624 0.09 -14.14 17.03
C GLU A 624 -0.84 -14.14 18.27
N GLU A 625 -0.60 -13.26 19.25
CA GLU A 625 -1.53 -13.07 20.38
C GLU A 625 -2.92 -12.62 19.92
N LYS A 626 -2.99 -11.57 19.09
CA LYS A 626 -4.25 -11.03 18.57
C LYS A 626 -5.08 -12.11 17.88
N TYR A 627 -4.44 -13.02 17.16
CA TYR A 627 -5.08 -14.11 16.44
C TYR A 627 -5.15 -15.44 17.19
N SER A 628 -4.74 -15.46 18.47
CA SER A 628 -4.72 -16.68 19.30
C SER A 628 -3.87 -17.81 18.69
N GLU A 629 -2.81 -17.44 17.99
CA GLU A 629 -1.81 -18.33 17.40
C GLU A 629 -0.59 -18.53 18.35
N ASN A 630 -0.46 -17.70 19.39
CA ASN A 630 0.55 -17.86 20.45
C ASN A 630 -0.07 -18.42 21.75
N PRO A 631 0.58 -19.37 22.44
CA PRO A 631 0.09 -19.90 23.72
C PRO A 631 0.16 -18.90 24.87
N PHE A 632 1.01 -17.87 24.76
CA PHE A 632 1.20 -16.86 25.79
C PHE A 632 0.64 -15.50 25.35
N ASN A 633 0.22 -14.71 26.33
CA ASN A 633 0.14 -13.26 26.21
C ASN A 633 1.12 -12.66 27.22
N VAL A 634 2.02 -11.81 26.75
CA VAL A 634 3.11 -11.26 27.56
C VAL A 634 3.04 -9.74 27.55
N THR A 635 3.00 -9.14 28.73
CA THR A 635 3.02 -7.68 28.89
C THR A 635 4.08 -7.26 29.88
N VAL A 636 4.64 -6.06 29.68
CA VAL A 636 5.68 -5.51 30.53
C VAL A 636 5.23 -4.16 31.05
N LYS A 637 5.30 -3.98 32.37
CA LYS A 637 5.06 -2.70 33.03
C LYS A 637 6.33 -2.22 33.70
N LEU A 638 6.75 -1.00 33.37
CA LEU A 638 7.94 -0.38 33.94
C LEU A 638 7.58 0.57 35.08
N ASP A 639 8.39 0.55 36.13
CA ASP A 639 8.52 1.61 37.12
C ASP A 639 9.90 2.26 36.96
N GLU A 640 9.94 3.31 36.14
CA GLU A 640 11.18 4.03 35.83
C GLU A 640 11.81 4.70 37.04
N ARG A 641 11.02 5.09 38.05
CA ARG A 641 11.52 5.78 39.24
C ARG A 641 12.36 4.84 40.09
N ASN A 642 11.87 3.62 40.30
CA ASN A 642 12.54 2.62 41.12
C ASN A 642 13.46 1.70 40.31
N ARG A 643 13.49 1.85 38.99
CA ARG A 643 14.23 0.97 38.06
C ARG A 643 13.84 -0.50 38.23
N THR A 644 12.54 -0.70 38.34
CA THR A 644 11.94 -2.02 38.47
C THR A 644 10.85 -2.17 37.42
N GLY A 645 10.36 -3.39 37.24
CA GLY A 645 9.18 -3.62 36.43
C GLY A 645 8.56 -4.97 36.75
N VAL A 646 7.43 -5.23 36.13
CA VAL A 646 6.70 -6.48 36.23
C VAL A 646 6.44 -7.01 34.82
N LEU A 647 6.88 -8.23 34.58
CA LEU A 647 6.54 -9.03 33.42
C LEU A 647 5.31 -9.86 33.78
N THR A 648 4.20 -9.67 33.08
CA THR A 648 2.98 -10.46 33.24
C THR A 648 2.88 -11.47 32.11
N ILE A 649 2.76 -12.75 32.45
CA ILE A 649 2.65 -13.87 31.50
C ILE A 649 1.31 -14.56 31.74
N VAL A 650 0.48 -14.63 30.70
CA VAL A 650 -0.80 -15.33 30.73
C VAL A 650 -0.72 -16.58 29.86
N ASN A 651 -0.95 -17.76 30.45
CA ASN A 651 -1.11 -19.01 29.70
C ASN A 651 -2.53 -19.07 29.12
N ARG A 652 -2.66 -18.93 27.80
CA ARG A 652 -3.96 -18.93 27.11
C ARG A 652 -4.41 -20.31 26.67
N THR A 653 -3.62 -21.34 26.96
CA THR A 653 -3.92 -22.71 26.57
C THR A 653 -4.78 -23.40 27.64
N SER A 654 -5.43 -24.50 27.25
CA SER A 654 -6.19 -25.37 28.16
C SER A 654 -5.31 -26.36 28.92
N LYS A 655 -3.97 -26.22 28.85
CA LYS A 655 -3.00 -27.13 29.46
C LYS A 655 -2.01 -26.35 30.31
N LYS A 656 -1.51 -26.99 31.36
CA LYS A 656 -0.36 -26.49 32.12
C LYS A 656 0.86 -26.38 31.19
N GLN A 657 1.59 -25.28 31.30
CA GLN A 657 2.88 -25.06 30.65
C GLN A 657 3.98 -25.23 31.70
N ASN A 658 4.80 -26.27 31.56
CA ASN A 658 5.91 -26.52 32.48
C ASN A 658 7.21 -25.94 31.93
N ASP A 659 8.10 -25.54 32.84
CA ASP A 659 9.44 -25.04 32.54
C ASP A 659 9.42 -23.88 31.53
N VAL A 660 8.50 -22.93 31.71
CA VAL A 660 8.45 -21.71 30.89
C VAL A 660 9.66 -20.86 31.22
N THR A 661 10.55 -20.71 30.24
CA THR A 661 11.81 -19.96 30.40
C THR A 661 11.62 -18.50 30.03
N ILE A 662 12.23 -17.60 30.80
CA ILE A 662 12.29 -16.17 30.51
C ILE A 662 13.75 -15.79 30.26
N LYS A 663 14.02 -15.28 29.06
CA LYS A 663 15.32 -14.71 28.70
C LYS A 663 15.18 -13.21 28.44
N THR A 664 16.14 -12.45 28.92
CA THR A 664 16.23 -11.02 28.61
C THR A 664 17.33 -10.75 27.61
N ASP A 665 17.08 -9.84 26.67
CA ASP A 665 18.11 -9.33 25.78
C ASP A 665 18.32 -7.83 26.03
N LEU A 666 19.59 -7.42 26.12
CA LEU A 666 19.99 -6.08 26.54
C LEU A 666 20.30 -5.21 25.32
N ALA A 667 19.65 -4.05 25.23
CA ALA A 667 20.09 -2.96 24.37
C ALA A 667 21.40 -2.33 24.86
N GLN A 668 22.10 -1.60 23.97
CA GLN A 668 23.41 -0.96 24.24
C GLN A 668 23.46 -0.08 25.50
N ALA A 669 22.31 0.41 25.96
CA ALA A 669 22.21 1.37 27.05
C ALA A 669 21.87 0.77 28.42
N LEU A 670 21.57 -0.53 28.50
CA LEU A 670 21.37 -1.24 29.77
C LEU A 670 22.62 -2.05 30.14
N SER A 671 22.97 -2.04 31.42
CA SER A 671 24.07 -2.86 31.94
C SER A 671 23.58 -4.21 32.46
N THR A 672 22.34 -4.29 32.96
CA THR A 672 21.74 -5.54 33.45
C THR A 672 20.22 -5.45 33.56
N ILE A 673 19.56 -6.59 33.40
CA ILE A 673 18.19 -6.86 33.85
C ILE A 673 18.30 -8.13 34.71
N VAL A 674 17.74 -8.09 35.92
CA VAL A 674 17.71 -9.22 36.86
C VAL A 674 16.27 -9.56 37.14
N LEU A 675 15.87 -10.78 36.75
CA LEU A 675 14.53 -11.32 37.00
C LEU A 675 14.46 -11.93 38.41
N ASP A 676 13.30 -11.83 39.06
CA ASP A 676 13.06 -12.53 40.33
C ASP A 676 13.06 -14.06 40.13
N THR A 677 12.63 -14.53 38.95
CA THR A 677 12.76 -15.92 38.49
C THR A 677 12.93 -16.00 36.98
N GLU A 678 13.72 -16.95 36.51
CA GLU A 678 13.99 -17.17 35.07
C GLU A 678 13.22 -18.36 34.50
N THR A 679 12.56 -19.15 35.35
CA THR A 679 11.76 -20.31 34.95
C THR A 679 10.54 -20.44 35.85
N VAL A 680 9.37 -20.70 35.25
CA VAL A 680 8.10 -20.84 35.96
C VAL A 680 7.25 -21.95 35.36
N ASP A 681 6.41 -22.56 36.19
CA ASP A 681 5.27 -23.35 35.74
C ASP A 681 4.02 -22.46 35.74
N ILE A 682 3.16 -22.59 34.74
CA ILE A 682 1.94 -21.80 34.62
C ILE A 682 0.75 -22.72 34.34
N GLU A 683 -0.24 -22.75 35.24
CA GLU A 683 -1.45 -23.56 35.05
C GLU A 683 -2.28 -23.06 33.85
N ALA A 684 -3.21 -23.89 33.38
CA ALA A 684 -4.09 -23.55 32.26
C ALA A 684 -4.93 -22.30 32.58
N GLY A 685 -4.87 -21.26 31.74
CA GLY A 685 -5.59 -20.00 31.95
C GLY A 685 -4.99 -19.09 33.02
N GLU A 686 -3.91 -19.49 33.68
CA GLU A 686 -3.33 -18.74 34.80
C GLU A 686 -2.47 -17.56 34.32
N THR A 687 -2.35 -16.56 35.20
CA THR A 687 -1.47 -15.40 35.04
C THR A 687 -0.39 -15.44 36.11
N VAL A 688 0.87 -15.28 35.69
CA VAL A 688 2.02 -15.15 36.58
C VAL A 688 2.65 -13.78 36.39
N GLU A 689 3.03 -13.15 37.49
CA GLU A 689 3.76 -11.88 37.52
C GLU A 689 5.19 -12.12 38.00
N ILE A 690 6.17 -11.65 37.23
CA ILE A 690 7.59 -11.77 37.52
C ILE A 690 8.16 -10.37 37.67
N GLY A 691 8.60 -10.03 38.88
CA GLY A 691 9.31 -8.79 39.12
C GLY A 691 10.70 -8.81 38.49
N PHE A 692 11.19 -7.65 38.10
CA PHE A 692 12.55 -7.48 37.65
C PHE A 692 13.13 -6.14 38.06
N ARG A 693 14.46 -6.08 38.10
CA ARG A 693 15.24 -4.86 38.34
C ARG A 693 16.17 -4.63 37.18
N TYR A 694 16.44 -3.38 36.86
CA TYR A 694 17.35 -3.05 35.77
C TYR A 694 18.29 -1.89 36.12
N ALA A 695 19.42 -1.82 35.41
CA ALA A 695 20.35 -0.71 35.55
C ALA A 695 20.80 -0.20 34.19
N TYR A 696 20.98 1.13 34.12
CA TYR A 696 21.57 1.77 32.95
C TYR A 696 23.07 1.51 32.89
N GLY A 697 23.59 1.38 31.68
CA GLY A 697 25.01 1.44 31.38
C GLY A 697 25.50 2.89 31.26
N ARG A 698 26.62 3.07 30.56
CA ARG A 698 27.24 4.40 30.33
C ARG A 698 26.57 5.21 29.22
N SER A 699 25.58 4.65 28.53
CA SER A 699 24.92 5.29 27.40
C SER A 699 23.90 6.33 27.88
N ARG A 700 23.80 7.44 27.15
CA ARG A 700 22.84 8.54 27.41
C ARG A 700 21.51 8.38 26.66
N TYR A 701 21.33 7.28 25.93
CA TYR A 701 20.17 7.05 25.06
C TYR A 701 19.20 6.04 25.67
N SER A 702 17.90 6.29 25.51
CA SER A 702 16.80 5.35 25.82
C SER A 702 17.11 3.91 25.41
N SER A 703 16.69 2.93 26.22
CA SER A 703 17.02 1.52 26.01
C SER A 703 15.78 0.67 25.75
N LEU A 704 15.86 -0.21 24.75
CA LEU A 704 14.93 -1.32 24.56
C LEU A 704 15.25 -2.43 25.57
N MET A 705 14.25 -2.89 26.30
CA MET A 705 14.27 -4.15 27.04
C MET A 705 13.46 -5.17 26.25
N SER A 706 14.02 -6.37 26.05
CA SER A 706 13.30 -7.47 25.42
C SER A 706 13.20 -8.63 26.40
N PHE A 707 12.00 -9.22 26.50
CA PHE A 707 11.68 -10.36 27.33
C PHE A 707 11.13 -11.46 26.41
N ARG A 708 11.87 -12.56 26.30
CA ARG A 708 11.55 -13.73 25.50
C ARG A 708 11.06 -14.83 26.43
N VAL A 709 9.77 -15.13 26.34
CA VAL A 709 9.08 -16.17 27.12
C VAL A 709 8.92 -17.38 26.21
N ALA A 710 9.57 -18.50 26.55
CA ALA A 710 9.53 -19.71 25.73
C ALA A 710 9.04 -20.91 26.53
N SER A 711 8.12 -21.67 25.94
CA SER A 711 7.68 -22.96 26.46
C SER A 711 8.75 -24.04 26.22
N SER A 712 8.64 -25.15 26.95
CA SER A 712 9.44 -26.34 26.72
C SER A 712 9.20 -27.00 25.36
N SER A 713 8.05 -26.74 24.72
CA SER A 713 7.72 -27.21 23.36
C SER A 713 8.26 -26.30 22.24
N GLY A 714 8.82 -25.13 22.58
CA GLY A 714 9.52 -24.25 21.66
C GLY A 714 8.71 -23.04 21.15
N GLU A 715 7.44 -22.91 21.53
CA GLU A 715 6.68 -21.68 21.30
C GLU A 715 7.24 -20.53 22.13
N GLU A 716 7.57 -19.44 21.45
CA GLU A 716 8.13 -18.24 22.06
C GLU A 716 7.16 -17.06 21.93
N ASN A 717 7.11 -16.18 22.92
CA ASN A 717 6.49 -14.86 22.86
C ASN A 717 7.52 -13.81 23.30
N VAL A 718 7.59 -12.70 22.57
CA VAL A 718 8.54 -11.61 22.81
C VAL A 718 7.78 -10.33 23.15
N ALA A 719 7.97 -9.85 24.36
CA ALA A 719 7.52 -8.53 24.77
C ALA A 719 8.69 -7.57 24.86
N VAL A 720 8.47 -6.33 24.43
CA VAL A 720 9.47 -5.27 24.56
C VAL A 720 8.93 -4.12 25.40
N ALA A 721 9.83 -3.46 26.12
CA ALA A 721 9.54 -2.23 26.84
C ALA A 721 10.64 -1.20 26.58
N TYR A 722 10.27 0.07 26.63
CA TYR A 722 11.20 1.18 26.44
C TYR A 722 11.28 2.03 27.68
N THR A 723 12.51 2.40 28.03
CA THR A 723 12.74 3.44 29.03
C THR A 723 13.16 4.73 28.35
N LEU A 724 12.56 5.85 28.76
CA LEU A 724 13.01 7.17 28.35
C LEU A 724 14.13 7.62 29.29
N LEU A 725 15.38 7.58 28.81
CA LEU A 725 16.47 8.26 29.52
C LEU A 725 16.27 9.76 29.37
N ASN A 726 15.71 10.39 30.41
CA ASN A 726 15.57 11.84 30.64
C ASN A 726 16.11 12.73 29.51
N SER A 727 15.32 12.99 28.48
CA SER A 727 15.48 14.21 27.70
C SER A 727 15.11 15.37 28.61
N LEU A 728 16.11 16.10 29.11
CA LEU A 728 16.00 17.46 29.63
C LEU A 728 15.05 17.63 30.84
N ARG A 729 15.51 17.32 32.05
CA ARG A 729 15.10 18.16 33.20
C ARG A 729 15.97 19.42 33.15
N PRO A 730 15.45 20.62 32.83
CA PRO A 730 16.22 21.83 33.08
C PRO A 730 16.52 21.84 34.57
N LYS A 731 17.81 21.93 34.94
CA LYS A 731 18.15 22.34 36.30
C LYS A 731 17.46 23.69 36.52
N PRO A 732 16.67 23.89 37.57
CA PRO A 732 16.24 25.24 37.90
C PRO A 732 17.51 26.07 38.03
N LYS A 733 17.65 27.09 37.16
CA LYS A 733 18.70 28.09 37.36
C LYS A 733 18.42 28.67 38.74
N GLN A 734 19.39 28.58 39.64
CA GLN A 734 19.41 29.48 40.80
C GLN A 734 19.26 30.88 40.23
N GLU A 735 18.23 31.60 40.66
CA GLU A 735 18.10 33.03 40.42
C GLU A 735 19.32 33.70 41.07
N GLU A 736 20.34 34.01 40.28
CA GLU A 736 21.28 35.05 40.64
C GLU A 736 20.52 36.37 40.58
N SER A 737 20.32 36.94 41.77
CA SER A 737 19.74 38.26 41.99
C SER A 737 20.41 39.31 41.10
N ALA A 738 19.63 39.87 40.16
CA ALA A 738 20.06 41.00 39.35
C ALA A 738 20.17 42.25 40.23
N THR A 739 21.39 42.60 40.64
CA THR A 739 21.72 43.97 41.05
C THR A 739 21.89 44.84 39.81
N LEU A 740 20.94 45.76 39.64
CA LEU A 740 20.93 46.88 38.70
C LEU A 740 22.22 47.73 38.80
N ALA A 741 22.86 48.01 37.66
CA ALA A 741 23.69 49.20 37.48
C ALA A 741 23.75 49.65 36.00
N LYS A 742 22.87 50.59 35.67
CA LYS A 742 23.03 51.78 34.80
C LYS A 742 24.10 51.77 33.67
N GLY A 743 23.61 51.92 32.43
CA GLY A 743 23.73 53.19 31.68
C GLY A 743 24.87 53.34 30.65
N ASN A 744 24.45 53.57 29.39
CA ASN A 744 25.13 54.26 28.26
C ASN A 744 26.49 53.68 27.80
N GLU A 745 26.90 53.67 26.53
CA GLU A 745 26.52 54.36 25.30
C GLU A 745 27.29 53.67 24.13
N ASP A 746 26.67 53.60 22.95
CA ASP A 746 27.21 53.88 21.61
C ASP A 746 28.33 53.09 20.87
N LYS A 747 28.02 52.87 19.57
CA LYS A 747 28.85 52.80 18.32
C LYS A 747 29.53 51.45 17.98
N LYS A 748 29.12 50.74 16.90
CA LYS A 748 29.22 50.91 15.41
C LYS A 748 30.18 49.82 14.88
N GLU A 749 29.74 48.96 13.94
CA GLU A 749 30.14 48.94 12.51
C GLU A 749 31.67 49.00 12.33
N GLU A 750 32.38 48.09 11.65
CA GLU A 750 32.12 47.42 10.38
C GLU A 750 33.23 46.37 10.15
N ASP A 751 32.87 45.30 9.45
CA ASP A 751 33.55 44.59 8.37
C ASP A 751 35.08 44.42 8.21
N GLU A 752 35.34 43.29 7.54
CA GLU A 752 36.43 42.95 6.62
C GLU A 752 37.48 41.90 7.02
N LYS A 753 37.48 40.88 6.14
CA LYS A 753 38.37 39.73 5.98
C LYS A 753 39.82 40.16 5.74
N VAL A 754 40.75 39.22 6.02
CA VAL A 754 41.73 38.61 5.08
C VAL A 754 43.08 38.31 5.77
N LYS A 755 43.50 37.02 5.69
CA LYS A 755 44.87 36.45 5.77
C LYS A 755 45.59 36.52 7.13
N ASP A 756 46.42 35.58 7.57
CA ASP A 756 47.19 34.48 6.94
C ASP A 756 47.48 33.41 8.02
N ASN A 757 47.80 32.20 7.53
CA ASN A 757 48.31 30.97 8.17
C ASN A 757 47.33 29.99 8.82
#